data_AF-A0A8X8WK38-F1
#
_entry.id   AF-A0A8X8WK38-F1
#
_cell.length_a   1.000
_cell.length_b   1.000
_cell.length_c   1.000
_cell.angle_alpha   90.00
_cell.angle_beta   90.00
_cell.angle_gamma   90.00
#
_symmetry.space_group_name_H-M   'P 1'
#
loop_
_entity.id
_entity.type
_entity.pdbx_description
1 polymer ?
#
loop_
_entity_poly.entity_id
_entity_poly.type
_entity_poly.pdbx_seq_one_letter_code
_entity_poly.pdbx_strand_id
1 'polypeptide(L)'
;MRKFAAEKSKNLLAHRKFLAGGLQHPTASSSLVSSHSHHNLLPYSSLLLRLLTTTAANPPAPSESMSSDYSSTPVKIDSINPKVLECEYAVRGEIVNLAQKLQEDLKVNPDSHPFDEIIYCNIGNPQSLGQQPITFFREVLALCDHPAILDKGETQGIFSADSIERAFQILDQIPGRATGAYSHSQGIKGLRDTICAGIEARDGFPADPNDIFLTDGASPAVHMMMQLLIRSKNDGILCPIPQYPLYSASIALHGGSLVPYYLDEATGWGLEVSDVKKQLETARSKGIDVRALVVINPGNPTGQVLAESNQQQIVEFCKKEGLVLLADEVYQENVYVPDKHFHSFKKVARSMGYGEKDISLVSFQSVSKGYYGECGKRGGYMEVTGFAPEIREQMYKLASVNLCSNISGQILASLVMSPPKVGDESYESYTAERDAILSSLARRAKTLEDALNSLEGVTCNRAEGAMYLFPRITLPNKAIEAAKAVKTAPDAFYARRLLNATGVVVVPGSGFGQVTTSSRHVAFQVHDFTSRGQDSSHRVSPHGVSQSVHERVSRLSSSVLRILRTKFISVQFRTIQNGFGEKLSCRNIKVKSTPNLSESKFIWWDKVSVDLICLQESLRLESKMFLTRTEYDRGVNTFSPEGRLFQVEYAIEAIKLGSTAIGVKTKEGVVLAVEKRITSPLLEPSSVEKIMEIDEHIGCAMSGLIADARTLVEHARVETQNHRFSYGEPMTVESTTQALCDLALRFGEGDEESMSRPFGVSLLIAGHDENGPCLYYTDPSGTFWQCNAKAIGSGSEGADSSLQEQYNKELALKEAETIALSILKQVMEEKVTANNVDIAKVSPKYHLYSPSEVEEVIGRL
;
A
#
# COMPACT_ATOMS: atom_id res chain seq x y z
N MET A 1 8.51 -51.97 3.70
CA MET A 1 8.28 -52.15 2.24
C MET A 1 9.63 -52.14 1.50
N ARG A 2 10.19 -53.30 1.11
CA ARG A 2 11.51 -53.42 0.44
C ARG A 2 11.43 -54.09 -0.95
N LYS A 3 10.44 -53.69 -1.77
CA LYS A 3 10.26 -54.23 -3.14
C LYS A 3 9.88 -53.21 -4.22
N PHE A 4 9.96 -51.91 -3.95
CA PHE A 4 9.63 -50.84 -4.93
C PHE A 4 10.83 -50.03 -5.44
N ALA A 5 12.06 -50.32 -4.98
CA ALA A 5 13.27 -49.55 -5.31
C ALA A 5 14.06 -50.09 -6.53
N ALA A 6 13.61 -51.16 -7.18
CA ALA A 6 14.39 -51.86 -8.21
C ALA A 6 14.09 -51.44 -9.67
N GLU A 7 13.03 -50.66 -9.92
CA GLU A 7 12.49 -50.47 -11.27
C GLU A 7 12.68 -49.06 -11.87
N LYS A 8 13.15 -48.08 -11.08
CA LYS A 8 13.38 -46.70 -11.56
C LYS A 8 14.79 -46.42 -12.12
N SER A 9 15.70 -47.39 -12.10
CA SER A 9 17.13 -47.18 -12.46
C SER A 9 17.52 -47.61 -13.90
N LYS A 10 16.56 -47.72 -14.83
CA LYS A 10 16.82 -48.13 -16.23
C LYS A 10 16.42 -47.14 -17.34
N ASN A 11 15.72 -46.05 -17.04
CA ASN A 11 15.21 -45.11 -18.06
C ASN A 11 15.91 -43.73 -18.09
N LEU A 12 17.06 -43.56 -17.42
CA LEU A 12 17.80 -42.29 -17.36
C LEU A 12 19.10 -42.26 -18.19
N LEU A 13 19.29 -43.24 -19.09
CA LEU A 13 20.50 -43.37 -19.93
C LEU A 13 20.23 -43.28 -21.45
N ALA A 14 19.09 -42.72 -21.86
CA ALA A 14 18.62 -42.76 -23.26
C ALA A 14 18.32 -41.38 -23.90
N HIS A 15 18.61 -40.25 -23.23
CA HIS A 15 18.32 -38.90 -23.75
C HIS A 15 19.50 -37.91 -23.65
N ARG A 16 20.73 -38.41 -23.85
CA ARG A 16 21.94 -37.59 -24.10
C ARG A 16 22.81 -38.23 -25.20
N LYS A 17 22.28 -38.28 -26.42
CA LYS A 17 23.03 -38.66 -27.65
C LYS A 17 22.27 -38.32 -28.95
N PHE A 18 21.91 -37.06 -29.11
CA PHE A 18 21.58 -36.43 -30.40
C PHE A 18 22.19 -35.02 -30.39
N LEU A 19 22.59 -34.50 -31.56
CA LEU A 19 23.49 -33.34 -31.76
C LEU A 19 25.00 -33.64 -31.63
N ALA A 20 25.50 -34.58 -32.44
CA ALA A 20 26.87 -34.57 -32.97
C ALA A 20 26.93 -35.42 -34.25
N GLY A 21 27.19 -34.80 -35.41
CA GLY A 21 27.25 -35.50 -36.70
C GLY A 21 26.88 -34.60 -37.87
N GLY A 22 27.86 -33.87 -38.41
CA GLY A 22 27.67 -33.11 -39.65
C GLY A 22 27.71 -34.00 -40.89
N LEU A 23 27.14 -33.51 -42.00
CA LEU A 23 27.25 -34.13 -43.33
C LEU A 23 27.45 -33.07 -44.41
N GLN A 24 28.27 -33.43 -45.40
CA GLN A 24 28.76 -32.54 -46.45
C GLN A 24 27.81 -32.49 -47.65
N HIS A 25 27.91 -31.42 -48.45
CA HIS A 25 27.35 -31.36 -49.80
C HIS A 25 27.92 -32.44 -50.72
N PRO A 26 27.11 -32.91 -51.69
CA PRO A 26 27.62 -33.25 -53.02
C PRO A 26 27.07 -32.30 -54.10
N THR A 27 27.86 -32.17 -55.17
CA THR A 27 27.61 -31.32 -56.34
C THR A 27 26.88 -32.08 -57.46
N ALA A 28 26.14 -31.34 -58.30
CA ALA A 28 25.72 -31.78 -59.63
C ALA A 28 25.63 -30.55 -60.57
N SER A 29 25.87 -30.75 -61.86
CA SER A 29 26.15 -29.68 -62.83
C SER A 29 25.41 -29.87 -64.17
N SER A 30 25.53 -28.87 -65.06
CA SER A 30 25.02 -28.77 -66.44
C SER A 30 23.53 -28.35 -66.61
N SER A 31 23.13 -27.56 -67.63
CA SER A 31 23.87 -26.63 -68.52
C SER A 31 22.90 -25.83 -69.44
N LEU A 32 23.13 -24.52 -69.63
CA LEU A 32 22.71 -23.67 -70.79
C LEU A 32 21.18 -23.51 -71.03
N VAL A 33 20.60 -22.38 -71.46
CA VAL A 33 20.94 -21.47 -72.58
C VAL A 33 20.61 -19.99 -72.26
N SER A 34 21.20 -19.07 -73.03
CA SER A 34 21.27 -17.60 -72.89
C SER A 34 20.05 -16.76 -73.34
N SER A 35 19.89 -15.56 -72.76
CA SER A 35 19.88 -14.28 -73.52
C SER A 35 20.13 -13.04 -72.61
N HIS A 36 20.55 -11.92 -73.19
CA HIS A 36 21.10 -10.69 -72.54
C HIS A 36 20.04 -9.85 -71.75
N SER A 37 20.36 -9.01 -70.75
CA SER A 37 21.23 -7.81 -70.87
C SER A 37 21.62 -7.09 -69.55
N HIS A 38 22.88 -6.63 -69.48
CA HIS A 38 23.49 -5.47 -68.77
C HIS A 38 23.33 -5.15 -67.25
N HIS A 39 24.49 -5.21 -66.57
CA HIS A 39 25.08 -4.30 -65.56
C HIS A 39 24.43 -3.96 -64.18
N ASN A 40 24.79 -4.80 -63.19
CA ASN A 40 25.53 -4.49 -61.95
C ASN A 40 25.66 -3.04 -61.35
N LEU A 41 25.27 -2.98 -60.06
CA LEU A 41 26.02 -2.46 -58.87
C LEU A 41 26.03 -0.96 -58.46
N LEU A 42 25.32 -0.70 -57.34
CA LEU A 42 25.71 0.12 -56.14
C LEU A 42 25.74 1.69 -56.23
N PRO A 43 25.65 2.44 -55.09
CA PRO A 43 25.03 2.16 -53.77
C PRO A 43 24.28 3.35 -53.09
N TYR A 44 23.73 3.08 -51.88
CA TYR A 44 23.47 3.98 -50.72
C TYR A 44 22.61 5.27 -50.79
N SER A 45 21.74 5.36 -49.78
CA SER A 45 21.23 6.56 -49.06
C SER A 45 19.99 7.33 -49.55
N SER A 46 19.14 7.68 -48.57
CA SER A 46 18.03 8.66 -48.58
C SER A 46 16.89 8.49 -49.60
N LEU A 47 15.75 7.93 -49.15
CA LEU A 47 14.41 8.34 -49.65
C LEU A 47 13.26 7.92 -48.71
N LEU A 48 12.98 8.70 -47.66
CA LEU A 48 11.75 8.54 -46.87
C LEU A 48 11.20 9.89 -46.38
N LEU A 49 11.11 10.86 -47.29
CA LEU A 49 10.45 12.14 -47.06
C LEU A 49 9.93 12.75 -48.38
N ARG A 50 8.78 12.26 -48.88
CA ARG A 50 7.98 12.93 -49.92
C ARG A 50 6.62 12.27 -50.13
N LEU A 51 5.63 12.67 -49.32
CA LEU A 51 4.20 12.61 -49.65
C LEU A 51 3.44 13.47 -48.63
N LEU A 52 3.13 14.71 -49.03
CA LEU A 52 2.05 15.61 -48.56
C LEU A 52 2.41 17.08 -48.84
N THR A 53 2.16 17.54 -50.07
CA THR A 53 2.17 18.99 -50.40
C THR A 53 1.08 19.32 -51.42
N THR A 54 0.03 20.01 -50.96
CA THR A 54 -0.93 20.93 -51.62
C THR A 54 -2.13 21.02 -50.67
N THR A 55 -2.72 22.17 -50.33
CA THR A 55 -2.70 23.50 -50.97
C THR A 55 -2.40 24.62 -49.97
N ALA A 56 -1.72 25.69 -50.41
CA ALA A 56 -1.38 26.84 -49.57
C ALA A 56 -2.40 27.99 -49.67
N ALA A 57 -2.59 28.70 -48.56
CA ALA A 57 -3.09 30.07 -48.50
C ALA A 57 -2.22 30.85 -47.49
N ASN A 58 -1.79 32.06 -47.84
CA ASN A 58 -0.72 32.77 -47.11
C ASN A 58 -1.19 33.34 -45.75
N PRO A 59 -0.39 33.22 -44.66
CA PRO A 59 -0.56 34.02 -43.46
C PRO A 59 0.08 35.41 -43.60
N PRO A 60 -0.34 36.41 -42.77
CA PRO A 60 0.26 37.74 -42.76
C PRO A 60 1.62 37.78 -42.02
N ALA A 61 2.34 38.90 -42.19
CA ALA A 61 3.69 39.12 -41.64
C ALA A 61 3.73 39.16 -40.09
N PRO A 62 4.87 38.81 -39.46
CA PRO A 62 4.98 38.73 -38.01
C PRO A 62 5.08 40.11 -37.34
N SER A 63 4.26 40.33 -36.33
CA SER A 63 4.37 41.44 -35.38
C SER A 63 5.17 41.03 -34.13
N GLU A 64 5.73 42.04 -33.47
CA GLU A 64 6.75 41.99 -32.42
C GLU A 64 6.46 41.09 -31.20
N SER A 65 7.56 40.52 -30.68
CA SER A 65 7.82 40.09 -29.30
C SER A 65 6.62 39.65 -28.40
N MET A 66 6.45 38.34 -28.27
CA MET A 66 5.92 37.72 -27.06
C MET A 66 6.95 36.71 -26.53
N SER A 67 7.68 37.10 -25.48
CA SER A 67 8.43 36.15 -24.65
C SER A 67 7.44 35.33 -23.83
N SER A 68 7.08 34.15 -24.31
CA SER A 68 6.23 33.23 -23.55
C SER A 68 7.06 32.54 -22.47
N ASP A 69 7.04 33.09 -21.25
CA ASP A 69 7.44 32.35 -20.05
C ASP A 69 6.57 31.10 -19.94
N TYR A 70 7.14 29.93 -20.21
CA TYR A 70 6.54 28.64 -19.85
C TYR A 70 6.70 28.42 -18.34
N SER A 71 6.02 29.26 -17.56
CA SER A 71 5.80 29.04 -16.13
C SER A 71 4.85 27.85 -15.96
N SER A 72 5.42 26.66 -15.80
CA SER A 72 4.68 25.48 -15.35
C SER A 72 4.09 25.80 -13.97
N THR A 73 2.80 26.10 -13.93
CA THR A 73 2.15 26.43 -12.66
C THR A 73 2.14 25.17 -11.79
N PRO A 74 2.65 25.21 -10.54
CA PRO A 74 2.61 24.04 -9.67
C PRO A 74 1.18 23.53 -9.50
N VAL A 75 1.03 22.22 -9.34
CA VAL A 75 -0.29 21.59 -9.10
C VAL A 75 -0.90 22.19 -7.83
N LYS A 76 -2.15 22.64 -7.93
CA LYS A 76 -2.93 23.28 -6.87
C LYS A 76 -4.30 22.64 -6.76
N ILE A 77 -5.02 22.93 -5.67
CA ILE A 77 -6.35 22.37 -5.41
C ILE A 77 -7.39 22.77 -6.48
N ASP A 78 -7.20 23.91 -7.14
CA ASP A 78 -8.04 24.39 -8.25
C ASP A 78 -7.63 23.82 -9.63
N SER A 79 -6.51 23.08 -9.71
CA SER A 79 -6.02 22.45 -10.94
C SER A 79 -6.14 20.92 -10.98
N ILE A 80 -6.63 20.28 -9.90
CA ILE A 80 -6.85 18.82 -9.87
C ILE A 80 -8.26 18.43 -10.33
N ASN A 81 -8.44 17.14 -10.64
CA ASN A 81 -9.70 16.61 -11.17
C ASN A 81 -10.89 16.91 -10.23
N PRO A 82 -11.95 17.62 -10.68
CA PRO A 82 -13.08 17.98 -9.83
C PRO A 82 -13.82 16.78 -9.23
N LYS A 83 -13.81 15.62 -9.91
CA LYS A 83 -14.40 14.38 -9.37
C LYS A 83 -13.69 13.88 -8.10
N VAL A 84 -12.42 14.24 -7.91
CA VAL A 84 -11.66 13.94 -6.69
C VAL A 84 -12.00 14.95 -5.59
N LEU A 85 -12.26 16.21 -5.93
CA LEU A 85 -12.71 17.24 -4.99
C LEU A 85 -14.13 16.98 -4.47
N GLU A 86 -15.01 16.43 -5.31
CA GLU A 86 -16.38 16.03 -4.95
C GLU A 86 -16.45 14.69 -4.18
N CYS A 87 -15.34 13.93 -4.12
CA CYS A 87 -15.29 12.62 -3.50
C CYS A 87 -15.07 12.69 -1.97
N GLU A 88 -16.13 12.52 -1.18
CA GLU A 88 -16.04 12.39 0.27
C GLU A 88 -16.00 10.92 0.76
N TYR A 89 -15.05 10.57 1.63
CA TYR A 89 -14.97 9.25 2.27
C TYR A 89 -14.75 9.34 3.80
N ALA A 90 -15.84 9.58 4.52
CA ALA A 90 -15.81 9.95 5.94
C ALA A 90 -15.20 8.90 6.91
N VAL A 91 -15.14 7.61 6.52
CA VAL A 91 -14.61 6.52 7.37
C VAL A 91 -13.12 6.72 7.71
N ARG A 92 -12.38 7.45 6.87
CA ARG A 92 -10.98 7.87 7.08
C ARG A 92 -10.82 9.41 6.96
N GLY A 93 -11.82 10.17 7.38
CA GLY A 93 -11.83 11.64 7.30
C GLY A 93 -11.26 12.38 8.53
N GLU A 94 -11.64 13.66 8.70
CA GLU A 94 -11.17 14.60 9.75
C GLU A 94 -11.04 13.97 11.15
N ILE A 95 -12.01 13.15 11.56
CA ILE A 95 -12.05 12.54 12.89
C ILE A 95 -10.88 11.56 13.14
N VAL A 96 -10.38 10.88 12.10
CA VAL A 96 -9.25 9.96 12.19
C VAL A 96 -7.94 10.75 12.25
N ASN A 97 -7.79 11.80 11.46
CA ASN A 97 -6.63 12.69 11.49
C ASN A 97 -6.47 13.38 12.85
N LEU A 98 -7.59 13.72 13.50
CA LEU A 98 -7.59 14.22 14.88
C LEU A 98 -7.21 13.12 15.89
N ALA A 99 -7.73 11.90 15.72
CA ALA A 99 -7.39 10.77 16.58
C ALA A 99 -5.89 10.41 16.52
N GLN A 100 -5.28 10.46 15.34
CA GLN A 100 -3.84 10.25 15.15
C GLN A 100 -3.01 11.32 15.88
N LYS A 101 -3.37 12.60 15.76
CA LYS A 101 -2.70 13.70 16.49
C LYS A 101 -2.79 13.52 18.00
N LEU A 102 -3.96 13.20 18.53
CA LEU A 102 -4.12 12.89 19.96
C LEU A 102 -3.31 11.65 20.38
N GLN A 103 -3.14 10.67 19.48
CA GLN A 103 -2.31 9.49 19.73
C GLN A 103 -0.81 9.80 19.71
N GLU A 104 -0.37 10.81 18.95
CA GLU A 104 0.99 11.34 18.98
C GLU A 104 1.23 12.19 20.23
N ASP A 105 0.30 13.08 20.56
CA ASP A 105 0.33 13.91 21.77
C ASP A 105 0.42 13.04 23.03
N LEU A 106 -0.31 11.92 23.11
CA LEU A 106 -0.20 10.92 24.19
C LEU A 106 1.16 10.23 24.27
N LYS A 107 1.85 9.98 23.15
CA LYS A 107 3.20 9.39 23.17
C LYS A 107 4.25 10.36 23.71
N VAL A 108 4.08 11.65 23.44
CA VAL A 108 5.00 12.71 23.88
C VAL A 108 4.67 13.16 25.31
N ASN A 109 3.39 13.25 25.65
CA ASN A 109 2.88 13.74 26.93
C ASN A 109 1.75 12.82 27.44
N PRO A 110 2.05 11.71 28.14
CA PRO A 110 1.04 10.73 28.57
C PRO A 110 -0.12 11.32 29.38
N ASP A 111 0.14 12.29 30.26
CA ASP A 111 -0.86 12.91 31.14
C ASP A 111 -1.60 14.12 30.50
N SER A 112 -1.46 14.36 29.18
CA SER A 112 -2.01 15.55 28.50
C SER A 112 -3.52 15.52 28.26
N HIS A 113 -4.15 14.34 28.35
CA HIS A 113 -5.55 14.11 28.01
C HIS A 113 -6.29 13.33 29.11
N PRO A 114 -7.63 13.41 29.21
CA PRO A 114 -8.41 12.70 30.23
C PRO A 114 -8.60 11.19 29.94
N PHE A 115 -7.71 10.60 29.15
CA PHE A 115 -7.71 9.20 28.69
C PHE A 115 -6.29 8.82 28.25
N ASP A 116 -5.92 7.56 28.48
CA ASP A 116 -4.53 7.09 28.27
C ASP A 116 -4.31 6.46 26.88
N GLU A 117 -5.40 6.22 26.12
CA GLU A 117 -5.37 5.57 24.81
C GLU A 117 -6.49 6.05 23.89
N ILE A 118 -6.26 5.93 22.58
CA ILE A 118 -7.26 6.11 21.53
C ILE A 118 -7.91 4.77 21.17
N ILE A 119 -9.23 4.72 21.25
CA ILE A 119 -10.06 3.53 20.99
C ILE A 119 -10.76 3.72 19.64
N TYR A 120 -10.28 3.02 18.61
CA TYR A 120 -10.79 3.10 17.24
C TYR A 120 -12.06 2.25 17.05
N CYS A 121 -13.24 2.85 17.20
CA CYS A 121 -14.55 2.21 16.95
C CYS A 121 -15.12 2.55 15.56
N ASN A 122 -14.28 3.04 14.63
CA ASN A 122 -14.69 3.66 13.37
C ASN A 122 -14.51 2.78 12.12
N ILE A 123 -13.74 1.68 12.19
CA ILE A 123 -13.36 0.89 11.03
C ILE A 123 -13.44 -0.61 11.30
N GLY A 124 -14.30 -1.30 10.55
CA GLY A 124 -14.54 -2.74 10.63
C GLY A 124 -13.32 -3.57 10.23
N ASN A 125 -12.33 -3.63 11.11
CA ASN A 125 -11.01 -4.24 10.97
C ASN A 125 -10.75 -5.19 12.16
N PRO A 126 -11.16 -6.46 12.05
CA PRO A 126 -11.31 -7.34 13.21
C PRO A 126 -10.03 -7.64 13.99
N GLN A 127 -8.93 -7.91 13.28
CA GLN A 127 -7.68 -8.38 13.88
C GLN A 127 -6.92 -7.27 14.63
N SER A 128 -7.04 -6.00 14.19
CA SER A 128 -6.53 -4.85 14.96
C SER A 128 -7.21 -4.66 16.32
N LEU A 129 -8.38 -5.30 16.49
CA LEU A 129 -9.26 -5.30 17.65
C LEU A 129 -9.34 -6.71 18.28
N GLY A 130 -8.22 -7.43 18.28
CA GLY A 130 -8.00 -8.64 19.08
C GLY A 130 -8.60 -9.96 18.55
N GLN A 131 -9.39 -9.94 17.47
CA GLN A 131 -9.86 -11.16 16.84
C GLN A 131 -8.66 -11.97 16.33
N GLN A 132 -8.53 -13.22 16.79
CA GLN A 132 -7.50 -14.12 16.31
C GLN A 132 -7.80 -14.56 14.86
N PRO A 133 -6.78 -14.78 14.02
CA PRO A 133 -6.97 -15.38 12.72
C PRO A 133 -7.40 -16.85 12.85
N ILE A 134 -8.14 -17.36 11.87
CA ILE A 134 -8.51 -18.77 11.79
C ILE A 134 -7.26 -19.60 11.44
N THR A 135 -6.95 -20.62 12.25
CA THR A 135 -5.69 -21.37 12.16
C THR A 135 -5.54 -22.06 10.81
N PHE A 136 -6.56 -22.82 10.38
CA PHE A 136 -6.56 -23.52 9.08
C PHE A 136 -6.25 -22.60 7.89
N PHE A 137 -6.83 -21.39 7.85
CA PHE A 137 -6.56 -20.43 6.77
C PHE A 137 -5.11 -19.94 6.77
N ARG A 138 -4.50 -19.76 7.95
CA ARG A 138 -3.09 -19.34 8.06
C ARG A 138 -2.12 -20.47 7.77
N GLU A 139 -2.44 -21.70 8.14
CA GLU A 139 -1.68 -22.90 7.78
C GLU A 139 -1.58 -23.07 6.26
N VAL A 140 -2.72 -23.12 5.55
CA VAL A 140 -2.73 -23.29 4.09
C VAL A 140 -1.98 -22.16 3.38
N LEU A 141 -2.18 -20.91 3.81
CA LEU A 141 -1.46 -19.76 3.22
C LEU A 141 0.06 -19.88 3.43
N ALA A 142 0.53 -20.23 4.63
CA ALA A 142 1.95 -20.40 4.88
C ALA A 142 2.58 -21.52 4.04
N LEU A 143 1.85 -22.62 3.84
CA LEU A 143 2.26 -23.74 2.98
C LEU A 143 2.30 -23.36 1.49
N CYS A 144 1.38 -22.51 1.03
CA CYS A 144 1.38 -22.01 -0.36
C CYS A 144 2.40 -20.89 -0.61
N ASP A 145 2.67 -20.03 0.38
CA ASP A 145 3.66 -18.96 0.29
C ASP A 145 5.10 -19.51 0.35
N HIS A 146 5.36 -20.63 1.06
CA HIS A 146 6.66 -21.32 1.10
C HIS A 146 6.56 -22.83 0.79
N PRO A 147 6.26 -23.23 -0.47
CA PRO A 147 5.94 -24.61 -0.82
C PRO A 147 7.07 -25.62 -0.59
N ALA A 148 8.32 -25.18 -0.50
CA ALA A 148 9.47 -26.04 -0.20
C ALA A 148 9.45 -26.66 1.22
N ILE A 149 8.52 -26.26 2.11
CA ILE A 149 8.31 -26.95 3.39
C ILE A 149 7.44 -28.20 3.24
N LEU A 150 6.64 -28.33 2.18
CA LEU A 150 5.79 -29.51 1.98
C LEU A 150 6.60 -30.82 1.84
N ASP A 151 7.84 -30.73 1.36
CA ASP A 151 8.76 -31.87 1.22
C ASP A 151 9.54 -32.22 2.50
N LYS A 152 9.37 -31.45 3.59
CA LYS A 152 10.08 -31.66 4.87
C LYS A 152 9.32 -32.63 5.77
N GLY A 153 10.04 -33.56 6.40
CA GLY A 153 9.44 -34.58 7.29
C GLY A 153 8.83 -33.99 8.57
N GLU A 154 9.32 -32.83 9.00
CA GLU A 154 8.86 -32.09 10.17
C GLU A 154 7.48 -31.45 9.96
N THR A 155 7.07 -31.19 8.71
CA THR A 155 5.83 -30.47 8.38
C THR A 155 4.57 -31.20 8.85
N GLN A 156 4.57 -32.54 8.83
CA GLN A 156 3.49 -33.38 9.36
C GLN A 156 3.33 -33.29 10.90
N GLY A 157 4.29 -32.68 11.61
CA GLY A 157 4.21 -32.43 13.05
C GLY A 157 3.89 -30.98 13.43
N ILE A 158 3.71 -30.09 12.44
CA ILE A 158 3.49 -28.65 12.63
C ILE A 158 2.15 -28.19 12.05
N PHE A 159 1.73 -28.76 10.92
CA PHE A 159 0.50 -28.40 10.20
C PHE A 159 -0.48 -29.58 10.20
N SER A 160 -1.78 -29.28 10.21
CA SER A 160 -2.82 -30.31 10.06
C SER A 160 -2.73 -31.05 8.72
N ALA A 161 -3.10 -32.33 8.69
CA ALA A 161 -2.98 -33.14 7.49
C ALA A 161 -3.86 -32.61 6.34
N ASP A 162 -5.04 -32.08 6.65
CA ASP A 162 -5.95 -31.48 5.68
C ASP A 162 -5.51 -30.09 5.20
N SER A 163 -4.75 -29.31 5.98
CA SER A 163 -4.12 -28.07 5.47
C SER A 163 -2.96 -28.37 4.52
N ILE A 164 -2.15 -29.40 4.80
CA ILE A 164 -1.12 -29.93 3.89
C ILE A 164 -1.75 -30.43 2.59
N GLU A 165 -2.81 -31.24 2.67
CA GLU A 165 -3.52 -31.73 1.47
C GLU A 165 -4.10 -30.56 0.68
N ARG A 166 -4.77 -29.61 1.34
CA ARG A 166 -5.34 -28.42 0.70
C ARG A 166 -4.28 -27.58 0.00
N ALA A 167 -3.11 -27.40 0.59
CA ALA A 167 -2.00 -26.68 -0.03
C ALA A 167 -1.51 -27.37 -1.31
N PHE A 168 -1.35 -28.71 -1.31
CA PHE A 168 -1.04 -29.45 -2.53
C PHE A 168 -2.12 -29.31 -3.61
N GLN A 169 -3.40 -29.47 -3.24
CA GLN A 169 -4.53 -29.32 -4.16
C GLN A 169 -4.56 -27.94 -4.82
N ILE A 170 -4.28 -26.87 -4.07
CA ILE A 170 -4.21 -25.49 -4.57
C ILE A 170 -3.01 -25.29 -5.48
N LEU A 171 -1.82 -25.74 -5.08
CA LEU A 171 -0.60 -25.59 -5.87
C LEU A 171 -0.73 -26.29 -7.22
N ASP A 172 -1.35 -27.47 -7.28
CA ASP A 172 -1.58 -28.21 -8.53
C ASP A 172 -2.62 -27.57 -9.46
N GLN A 173 -3.44 -26.64 -8.97
CA GLN A 173 -4.33 -25.81 -9.79
C GLN A 173 -3.64 -24.55 -10.34
N ILE A 174 -2.44 -24.22 -9.86
CA ILE A 174 -1.66 -23.06 -10.29
C ILE A 174 -0.65 -23.50 -11.37
N PRO A 175 -0.64 -22.88 -12.56
CA PRO A 175 0.32 -23.21 -13.61
C PRO A 175 1.77 -23.17 -13.09
N GLY A 176 2.49 -24.30 -13.25
CA GLY A 176 3.87 -24.45 -12.77
C GLY A 176 4.05 -24.39 -11.25
N ARG A 177 2.98 -24.48 -10.44
CA ARG A 177 2.97 -24.22 -8.99
C ARG A 177 3.51 -22.83 -8.60
N ALA A 178 3.49 -21.87 -9.53
CA ALA A 178 4.13 -20.55 -9.37
C ALA A 178 3.21 -19.54 -8.66
N THR A 179 3.16 -19.59 -7.32
CA THR A 179 2.30 -18.71 -6.50
C THR A 179 2.67 -17.21 -6.58
N GLY A 180 3.88 -16.87 -7.01
CA GLY A 180 4.31 -15.49 -7.28
C GLY A 180 4.07 -14.98 -8.70
N ALA A 181 3.50 -15.78 -9.61
CA ALA A 181 3.21 -15.37 -10.98
C ALA A 181 1.85 -14.66 -11.11
N TYR A 182 1.69 -13.83 -12.14
CA TYR A 182 0.37 -13.34 -12.51
C TYR A 182 -0.56 -14.48 -12.91
N SER A 183 -1.80 -14.43 -12.41
CA SER A 183 -2.88 -15.32 -12.83
C SER A 183 -3.66 -14.75 -14.02
N HIS A 184 -4.61 -15.52 -14.54
CA HIS A 184 -5.64 -15.01 -15.44
C HIS A 184 -6.37 -13.80 -14.79
N SER A 185 -6.82 -12.80 -15.55
CA SER A 185 -7.36 -11.55 -14.98
C SER A 185 -8.68 -11.69 -14.21
N GLN A 186 -9.41 -12.79 -14.40
CA GLN A 186 -10.55 -13.16 -13.54
C GLN A 186 -10.14 -13.91 -12.26
N GLY A 187 -8.87 -14.31 -12.13
CA GLY A 187 -8.35 -15.21 -11.12
C GLY A 187 -8.13 -16.65 -11.60
N ILE A 188 -7.32 -17.39 -10.84
CA ILE A 188 -6.96 -18.81 -11.08
C ILE A 188 -8.23 -19.65 -11.25
N LYS A 189 -8.30 -20.44 -12.34
CA LYS A 189 -9.52 -21.18 -12.70
C LYS A 189 -9.97 -22.14 -11.60
N GLY A 190 -9.06 -22.97 -11.06
CA GLY A 190 -9.42 -23.94 -10.01
C GLY A 190 -9.95 -23.30 -8.72
N LEU A 191 -9.48 -22.09 -8.40
CA LEU A 191 -10.00 -21.31 -7.26
C LEU A 191 -11.40 -20.75 -7.55
N ARG A 192 -11.67 -20.31 -8.79
CA ARG A 192 -13.02 -19.94 -9.25
C ARG A 192 -13.97 -21.15 -9.27
N ASP A 193 -13.51 -22.31 -9.73
CA ASP A 193 -14.26 -23.57 -9.70
C ASP A 193 -14.64 -23.94 -8.25
N THR A 194 -13.70 -23.79 -7.31
CA THR A 194 -13.92 -24.02 -5.87
C THR A 194 -14.94 -23.05 -5.27
N ILE A 195 -14.87 -21.77 -5.64
CA ILE A 195 -15.85 -20.75 -5.23
C ILE A 195 -17.24 -21.06 -5.78
N CYS A 196 -17.34 -21.53 -7.03
CA CYS A 196 -18.61 -21.94 -7.64
C CYS A 196 -19.27 -23.10 -6.88
N ALA A 197 -18.50 -24.12 -6.51
CA ALA A 197 -18.98 -25.22 -5.69
C ALA A 197 -19.46 -24.75 -4.30
N GLY A 198 -18.78 -23.76 -3.70
CA GLY A 198 -19.22 -23.14 -2.44
C GLY A 198 -20.52 -22.35 -2.58
N ILE A 199 -20.68 -21.56 -3.65
CA ILE A 199 -21.92 -20.84 -3.96
C ILE A 199 -23.08 -21.83 -4.20
N GLU A 200 -22.84 -22.90 -4.96
CA GLU A 200 -23.83 -23.93 -5.23
C GLU A 200 -24.26 -24.68 -3.96
N ALA A 201 -23.32 -25.02 -3.07
CA ALA A 201 -23.62 -25.62 -1.78
C ALA A 201 -24.42 -24.70 -0.84
N ARG A 202 -24.18 -23.39 -0.88
CA ARG A 202 -24.91 -22.36 -0.09
C ARG A 202 -26.32 -22.13 -0.64
N ASP A 203 -26.46 -22.04 -1.96
CA ASP A 203 -27.68 -21.55 -2.60
C ASP A 203 -28.62 -22.67 -3.08
N GLY A 204 -28.09 -23.86 -3.36
CA GLY A 204 -28.82 -24.94 -4.02
C GLY A 204 -28.98 -24.76 -5.54
N PHE A 205 -28.21 -23.82 -6.13
CA PHE A 205 -28.25 -23.49 -7.56
C PHE A 205 -26.83 -23.34 -8.12
N PRO A 206 -26.54 -23.86 -9.33
CA PRO A 206 -25.19 -23.88 -9.88
C PRO A 206 -24.61 -22.48 -10.13
N ALA A 207 -23.28 -22.42 -10.17
CA ALA A 207 -22.49 -21.23 -10.51
C ALA A 207 -21.54 -21.56 -11.67
N ASP A 208 -21.25 -20.59 -12.53
CA ASP A 208 -20.28 -20.75 -13.62
C ASP A 208 -18.96 -20.04 -13.24
N PRO A 209 -17.79 -20.71 -13.30
CA PRO A 209 -16.51 -20.07 -13.01
C PRO A 209 -16.20 -18.87 -13.92
N ASN A 210 -16.79 -18.80 -15.11
CA ASN A 210 -16.64 -17.67 -16.04
C ASN A 210 -17.40 -16.42 -15.57
N ASP A 211 -18.38 -16.57 -14.67
CA ASP A 211 -19.12 -15.47 -14.04
C ASP A 211 -18.38 -14.88 -12.83
N ILE A 212 -17.36 -15.59 -12.31
CA ILE A 212 -16.57 -15.19 -11.15
C ILE A 212 -15.36 -14.35 -11.55
N PHE A 213 -15.21 -13.18 -10.93
CA PHE A 213 -14.02 -12.34 -10.98
C PHE A 213 -13.44 -12.20 -9.56
N LEU A 214 -12.21 -12.66 -9.35
CA LEU A 214 -11.47 -12.46 -8.10
C LEU A 214 -10.85 -11.05 -8.07
N THR A 215 -10.95 -10.37 -6.93
CA THR A 215 -10.60 -8.95 -6.78
C THR A 215 -9.94 -8.67 -5.44
N ASP A 216 -9.20 -7.55 -5.34
CA ASP A 216 -8.45 -7.17 -4.12
C ASP A 216 -9.34 -6.65 -2.97
N GLY A 217 -10.20 -7.55 -2.46
CA GLY A 217 -11.41 -7.24 -1.71
C GLY A 217 -12.60 -6.95 -2.63
N ALA A 218 -13.76 -6.61 -2.06
CA ALA A 218 -14.93 -6.21 -2.84
C ALA A 218 -14.81 -4.80 -3.47
N SER A 219 -13.94 -3.93 -2.93
CA SER A 219 -13.88 -2.53 -3.35
C SER A 219 -13.52 -2.30 -4.83
N PRO A 220 -12.54 -3.02 -5.43
CA PRO A 220 -12.26 -2.90 -6.86
C PRO A 220 -13.43 -3.35 -7.75
N ALA A 221 -14.20 -4.36 -7.34
CA ALA A 221 -15.38 -4.83 -8.05
C ALA A 221 -16.49 -3.75 -8.08
N VAL A 222 -16.70 -3.06 -6.95
CA VAL A 222 -17.63 -1.90 -6.89
C VAL A 222 -17.17 -0.77 -7.82
N HIS A 223 -15.87 -0.43 -7.83
CA HIS A 223 -15.34 0.58 -8.75
C HIS A 223 -15.51 0.16 -10.22
N MET A 224 -15.23 -1.10 -10.56
CA MET A 224 -15.41 -1.65 -11.92
C MET A 224 -16.86 -1.52 -12.39
N MET A 225 -17.84 -1.81 -11.53
CA MET A 225 -19.26 -1.67 -11.88
C MET A 225 -19.69 -0.21 -12.02
N MET A 226 -19.16 0.72 -11.20
CA MET A 226 -19.43 2.16 -11.41
C MET A 226 -18.81 2.65 -12.72
N GLN A 227 -17.58 2.25 -13.04
CA GLN A 227 -16.88 2.61 -14.29
C GLN A 227 -17.60 2.06 -15.53
N LEU A 228 -18.18 0.86 -15.44
CA LEU A 228 -18.91 0.23 -16.54
C LEU A 228 -20.28 0.90 -16.80
N LEU A 229 -21.00 1.26 -15.74
CA LEU A 229 -22.40 1.69 -15.84
C LEU A 229 -22.56 3.20 -16.03
N ILE A 230 -21.66 4.02 -15.47
CA ILE A 230 -21.73 5.48 -15.49
C ILE A 230 -21.02 6.03 -16.73
N ARG A 231 -21.79 6.56 -17.69
CA ARG A 231 -21.27 7.22 -18.90
C ARG A 231 -21.13 8.73 -18.71
N SER A 232 -21.95 9.32 -17.83
CA SER A 232 -22.01 10.76 -17.55
C SER A 232 -22.70 11.06 -16.22
N LYS A 233 -22.69 12.33 -15.81
CA LYS A 233 -23.44 12.83 -14.64
C LYS A 233 -24.94 12.55 -14.67
N ASN A 234 -25.50 12.30 -15.86
CA ASN A 234 -26.91 11.97 -16.03
C ASN A 234 -27.22 10.48 -15.75
N ASP A 235 -26.20 9.62 -15.63
CA ASP A 235 -26.39 8.25 -15.15
C ASP A 235 -26.51 8.24 -13.63
N GLY A 236 -27.57 7.61 -13.11
CA GLY A 236 -27.86 7.52 -11.68
C GLY A 236 -27.69 6.11 -11.13
N ILE A 237 -27.27 6.01 -9.87
CA ILE A 237 -27.23 4.75 -9.11
C ILE A 237 -28.08 4.92 -7.84
N LEU A 238 -29.06 4.04 -7.63
CA LEU A 238 -29.85 4.00 -6.40
C LEU A 238 -29.01 3.40 -5.27
N CYS A 239 -28.80 4.16 -4.19
CA CYS A 239 -28.04 3.74 -3.02
C CYS A 239 -28.84 3.96 -1.73
N PRO A 240 -28.69 3.09 -0.72
CA PRO A 240 -29.38 3.24 0.54
C PRO A 240 -28.92 4.51 1.28
N ILE A 241 -29.75 5.02 2.16
CA ILE A 241 -29.40 6.06 3.12
C ILE A 241 -29.90 5.58 4.50
N PRO A 242 -28.99 5.34 5.47
CA PRO A 242 -27.52 5.44 5.35
C PRO A 242 -26.88 4.36 4.45
N GLN A 243 -25.70 4.64 3.88
CA GLN A 243 -24.88 3.70 3.08
C GLN A 243 -23.42 3.62 3.53
N TYR A 244 -22.77 2.49 3.26
CA TYR A 244 -21.32 2.36 3.33
C TYR A 244 -20.63 3.30 2.32
N PRO A 245 -19.83 4.30 2.75
CA PRO A 245 -19.44 5.45 1.90
C PRO A 245 -18.55 5.16 0.67
N LEU A 246 -18.18 3.91 0.44
CA LEU A 246 -17.57 3.48 -0.82
C LEU A 246 -18.48 3.77 -2.01
N TYR A 247 -19.80 3.61 -1.88
CA TYR A 247 -20.73 3.82 -2.99
C TYR A 247 -20.81 5.30 -3.38
N SER A 248 -21.04 6.19 -2.42
CA SER A 248 -21.03 7.65 -2.67
C SER A 248 -19.70 8.13 -3.26
N ALA A 249 -18.57 7.69 -2.70
CA ALA A 249 -17.24 8.04 -3.21
C ALA A 249 -17.01 7.51 -4.64
N SER A 250 -17.33 6.25 -4.91
CA SER A 250 -17.15 5.63 -6.22
C SER A 250 -18.03 6.28 -7.29
N ILE A 251 -19.28 6.62 -6.98
CA ILE A 251 -20.18 7.32 -7.91
C ILE A 251 -19.63 8.70 -8.28
N ALA A 252 -19.14 9.46 -7.28
CA ALA A 252 -18.51 10.77 -7.50
C ALA A 252 -17.24 10.68 -8.36
N LEU A 253 -16.31 9.76 -8.03
CA LEU A 253 -15.06 9.55 -8.78
C LEU A 253 -15.29 9.18 -10.25
N HIS A 254 -16.34 8.41 -10.55
CA HIS A 254 -16.74 8.09 -11.93
C HIS A 254 -17.59 9.20 -12.57
N GLY A 255 -18.14 10.11 -11.78
CA GLY A 255 -18.88 11.30 -12.22
C GLY A 255 -20.32 11.00 -12.61
N GLY A 256 -21.00 10.15 -11.83
CA GLY A 256 -22.44 9.87 -11.93
C GLY A 256 -23.24 10.56 -10.82
N SER A 257 -24.55 10.36 -10.82
CA SER A 257 -25.47 10.88 -9.79
C SER A 257 -25.81 9.82 -8.74
N LEU A 258 -25.60 10.13 -7.46
CA LEU A 258 -26.17 9.33 -6.37
C LEU A 258 -27.68 9.61 -6.27
N VAL A 259 -28.49 8.56 -6.36
CA VAL A 259 -29.94 8.62 -6.12
C VAL A 259 -30.22 7.96 -4.77
N PRO A 260 -30.60 8.71 -3.73
CA PRO A 260 -30.84 8.13 -2.42
C PRO A 260 -32.17 7.36 -2.40
N TYR A 261 -32.20 6.20 -1.73
CA TYR A 261 -33.43 5.63 -1.16
C TYR A 261 -33.27 5.46 0.34
N TYR A 262 -34.35 5.62 1.10
CA TYR A 262 -34.25 5.74 2.55
C TYR A 262 -34.63 4.43 3.24
N LEU A 263 -33.73 3.93 4.10
CA LEU A 263 -34.02 2.81 4.98
C LEU A 263 -34.86 3.32 6.17
N ASP A 264 -35.91 2.59 6.53
CA ASP A 264 -36.82 3.01 7.60
C ASP A 264 -36.34 2.55 8.97
N GLU A 265 -35.75 3.48 9.73
CA GLU A 265 -35.34 3.27 11.13
C GLU A 265 -36.46 2.70 12.00
N ALA A 266 -37.72 3.11 11.79
CA ALA A 266 -38.84 2.73 12.66
C ALA A 266 -39.24 1.25 12.52
N THR A 267 -38.94 0.62 11.38
CA THR A 267 -39.18 -0.80 11.09
C THR A 267 -37.91 -1.66 11.17
N GLY A 268 -36.83 -1.13 11.77
CA GLY A 268 -35.57 -1.88 11.93
C GLY A 268 -34.61 -1.71 10.75
N TRP A 269 -34.62 -0.54 10.10
CA TRP A 269 -33.88 -0.24 8.86
C TRP A 269 -34.36 -1.05 7.65
N GLY A 270 -35.67 -1.30 7.58
CA GLY A 270 -36.30 -1.98 6.44
C GLY A 270 -36.13 -1.20 5.13
N LEU A 271 -36.02 -1.94 4.02
CA LEU A 271 -36.06 -1.38 2.66
C LEU A 271 -37.51 -1.47 2.16
N GLU A 272 -38.13 -0.32 1.91
CA GLU A 272 -39.49 -0.23 1.37
C GLU A 272 -39.45 0.03 -0.14
N VAL A 273 -39.86 -0.95 -0.96
CA VAL A 273 -39.85 -0.84 -2.43
C VAL A 273 -40.71 0.34 -2.92
N SER A 274 -41.71 0.78 -2.15
CA SER A 274 -42.48 2.00 -2.44
C SER A 274 -41.66 3.28 -2.35
N ASP A 275 -40.69 3.40 -1.42
CA ASP A 275 -39.78 4.54 -1.41
C ASP A 275 -38.80 4.43 -2.58
N VAL A 276 -38.15 3.28 -2.79
CA VAL A 276 -37.23 3.07 -3.92
C VAL A 276 -37.86 3.48 -5.25
N LYS A 277 -39.13 3.09 -5.48
CA LYS A 277 -39.91 3.49 -6.66
C LYS A 277 -40.12 5.01 -6.75
N LYS A 278 -40.51 5.65 -5.65
CA LYS A 278 -40.71 7.11 -5.59
C LYS A 278 -39.41 7.88 -5.87
N GLN A 279 -38.28 7.41 -5.36
CA GLN A 279 -36.97 8.04 -5.60
C GLN A 279 -36.51 7.83 -7.05
N LEU A 280 -36.74 6.65 -7.62
CA LEU A 280 -36.54 6.35 -9.05
C LEU A 280 -37.35 7.29 -9.95
N GLU A 281 -38.65 7.42 -9.70
CA GLU A 281 -39.55 8.32 -10.44
C GLU A 281 -39.09 9.79 -10.31
N THR A 282 -38.67 10.21 -9.11
CA THR A 282 -38.15 11.56 -8.85
C THR A 282 -36.81 11.82 -9.55
N ALA A 283 -35.94 10.82 -9.68
CA ALA A 283 -34.68 10.93 -10.43
C ALA A 283 -34.94 11.02 -11.93
N ARG A 284 -35.79 10.15 -12.47
CA ARG A 284 -36.20 10.17 -13.88
C ARG A 284 -36.87 11.50 -14.26
N SER A 285 -37.70 12.09 -13.39
CA SER A 285 -38.31 13.41 -13.64
C SER A 285 -37.30 14.57 -13.67
N LYS A 286 -36.09 14.38 -13.11
CA LYS A 286 -34.96 15.33 -13.16
C LYS A 286 -34.03 15.08 -14.35
N GLY A 287 -34.35 14.12 -15.23
CA GLY A 287 -33.52 13.74 -16.38
C GLY A 287 -32.34 12.81 -16.03
N ILE A 288 -32.38 12.14 -14.87
CA ILE A 288 -31.38 11.13 -14.50
C ILE A 288 -31.83 9.75 -15.00
N ASP A 289 -30.99 9.12 -15.81
CA ASP A 289 -31.12 7.74 -16.28
C ASP A 289 -30.57 6.79 -15.21
N VAL A 290 -31.45 6.24 -14.37
CA VAL A 290 -31.03 5.36 -13.26
C VAL A 290 -30.73 3.97 -13.79
N ARG A 291 -29.50 3.49 -13.56
CA ARG A 291 -28.93 2.30 -14.20
C ARG A 291 -28.88 1.07 -13.30
N ALA A 292 -28.79 1.27 -11.99
CA ALA A 292 -28.63 0.19 -11.01
C ALA A 292 -29.25 0.53 -9.65
N LEU A 293 -29.53 -0.53 -8.89
CA LEU A 293 -29.89 -0.50 -7.47
C LEU A 293 -28.82 -1.23 -6.65
N VAL A 294 -28.20 -0.53 -5.72
CA VAL A 294 -27.30 -1.10 -4.70
C VAL A 294 -28.13 -1.54 -3.50
N VAL A 295 -27.92 -2.78 -3.05
CA VAL A 295 -28.47 -3.29 -1.79
C VAL A 295 -27.33 -3.89 -0.96
N ILE A 296 -27.22 -3.45 0.29
CA ILE A 296 -26.20 -3.93 1.24
C ILE A 296 -26.88 -4.83 2.26
N ASN A 297 -26.58 -6.13 2.26
CA ASN A 297 -27.26 -7.12 3.09
C ASN A 297 -26.32 -8.27 3.53
N PRO A 298 -26.04 -8.44 4.84
CA PRO A 298 -26.43 -7.58 5.96
C PRO A 298 -25.88 -6.14 5.87
N GLY A 299 -26.66 -5.18 6.37
CA GLY A 299 -26.44 -3.76 6.11
C GLY A 299 -25.30 -3.10 6.90
N ASN A 300 -24.65 -2.12 6.28
CA ASN A 300 -23.61 -1.27 6.87
C ASN A 300 -23.97 0.21 6.59
N PRO A 301 -24.15 1.06 7.62
CA PRO A 301 -23.77 0.89 9.04
C PRO A 301 -24.86 0.28 9.94
N THR A 302 -26.02 -0.07 9.39
CA THR A 302 -27.28 -0.28 10.13
C THR A 302 -27.49 -1.66 10.73
N GLY A 303 -26.76 -2.68 10.27
CA GLY A 303 -26.77 -4.02 10.88
C GLY A 303 -28.03 -4.85 10.64
N GLN A 304 -28.96 -4.43 9.79
CA GLN A 304 -30.16 -5.20 9.48
C GLN A 304 -29.88 -6.36 8.52
N VAL A 305 -30.73 -7.39 8.58
CA VAL A 305 -30.77 -8.51 7.63
C VAL A 305 -32.13 -8.49 6.94
N LEU A 306 -32.13 -8.43 5.60
CA LEU A 306 -33.36 -8.46 4.82
C LEU A 306 -34.03 -9.84 4.90
N ALA A 307 -35.36 -9.85 5.00
CA ALA A 307 -36.14 -11.07 4.87
C ALA A 307 -36.26 -11.46 3.39
N GLU A 308 -36.31 -12.77 3.11
CA GLU A 308 -36.42 -13.31 1.74
C GLU A 308 -37.59 -12.70 0.95
N SER A 309 -38.74 -12.50 1.60
CA SER A 309 -39.93 -11.89 0.97
C SER A 309 -39.70 -10.45 0.50
N ASN A 310 -38.85 -9.67 1.17
CA ASN A 310 -38.45 -8.33 0.73
C ASN A 310 -37.45 -8.45 -0.45
N GLN A 311 -36.48 -9.36 -0.36
CA GLN A 311 -35.55 -9.62 -1.46
C GLN A 311 -36.28 -10.05 -2.75
N GLN A 312 -37.36 -10.82 -2.66
CA GLN A 312 -38.22 -11.16 -3.80
C GLN A 312 -38.87 -9.92 -4.43
N GLN A 313 -39.37 -8.98 -3.61
CA GLN A 313 -39.94 -7.71 -4.11
C GLN A 313 -38.89 -6.81 -4.77
N ILE A 314 -37.66 -6.78 -4.23
CA ILE A 314 -36.52 -6.06 -4.81
C ILE A 314 -36.11 -6.65 -6.17
N VAL A 315 -36.02 -7.97 -6.27
CA VAL A 315 -35.70 -8.68 -7.53
C VAL A 315 -36.76 -8.40 -8.60
N GLU A 316 -38.04 -8.50 -8.25
CA GLU A 316 -39.15 -8.18 -9.14
C GLU A 316 -39.14 -6.71 -9.59
N PHE A 317 -38.83 -5.79 -8.68
CA PHE A 317 -38.68 -4.37 -8.98
C PHE A 317 -37.54 -4.10 -9.97
N CYS A 318 -36.34 -4.66 -9.74
CA CYS A 318 -35.21 -4.50 -10.64
C CYS A 318 -35.49 -5.06 -12.03
N LYS A 319 -36.09 -6.26 -12.11
CA LYS A 319 -36.53 -6.87 -13.38
C LYS A 319 -37.50 -5.96 -14.14
N LYS A 320 -38.54 -5.47 -13.45
CA LYS A 320 -39.58 -4.64 -14.06
C LYS A 320 -39.06 -3.28 -14.54
N GLU A 321 -38.15 -2.67 -13.79
CA GLU A 321 -37.63 -1.33 -14.07
C GLU A 321 -36.35 -1.32 -14.93
N GLY A 322 -35.83 -2.51 -15.30
CA GLY A 322 -34.63 -2.67 -16.13
C GLY A 322 -33.33 -2.28 -15.43
N LEU A 323 -33.27 -2.43 -14.09
CA LEU A 323 -32.13 -2.02 -13.27
C LEU A 323 -31.17 -3.18 -13.03
N VAL A 324 -29.86 -2.91 -13.11
CA VAL A 324 -28.84 -3.83 -12.58
C VAL A 324 -28.96 -3.91 -11.07
N LEU A 325 -29.04 -5.11 -10.51
CA LEU A 325 -29.00 -5.34 -9.06
C LEU A 325 -27.53 -5.52 -8.63
N LEU A 326 -27.06 -4.65 -7.75
CA LEU A 326 -25.72 -4.67 -7.15
C LEU A 326 -25.86 -5.11 -5.68
N ALA A 327 -25.64 -6.39 -5.42
CA ALA A 327 -25.84 -7.02 -4.12
C ALA A 327 -24.51 -7.08 -3.34
N ASP A 328 -24.36 -6.22 -2.34
CA ASP A 328 -23.21 -6.22 -1.43
C ASP A 328 -23.47 -7.17 -0.25
N GLU A 329 -22.89 -8.37 -0.35
CA GLU A 329 -23.15 -9.52 0.52
C GLU A 329 -21.94 -9.82 1.42
N VAL A 330 -21.04 -8.85 1.62
CA VAL A 330 -19.76 -9.04 2.35
C VAL A 330 -19.93 -9.44 3.82
N TYR A 331 -21.12 -9.25 4.39
CA TYR A 331 -21.44 -9.57 5.78
C TYR A 331 -22.23 -10.88 5.96
N GLN A 332 -22.34 -11.72 4.92
CA GLN A 332 -23.25 -12.88 4.90
C GLN A 332 -23.13 -13.86 6.08
N GLU A 333 -21.91 -14.08 6.62
CA GLU A 333 -21.67 -14.95 7.78
C GLU A 333 -21.85 -14.23 9.14
N ASN A 334 -22.10 -12.92 9.14
CA ASN A 334 -22.39 -12.14 10.34
C ASN A 334 -23.90 -11.96 10.51
N VAL A 335 -24.59 -13.02 10.98
CA VAL A 335 -26.01 -12.97 11.37
C VAL A 335 -26.13 -13.45 12.83
N TYR A 336 -26.82 -12.68 13.66
CA TYR A 336 -26.86 -12.87 15.12
C TYR A 336 -28.25 -13.23 15.67
N VAL A 337 -29.28 -13.13 14.83
CA VAL A 337 -30.68 -13.27 15.27
C VAL A 337 -31.23 -14.63 14.81
N PRO A 338 -31.83 -15.43 15.70
CA PRO A 338 -32.25 -16.79 15.36
C PRO A 338 -33.46 -16.83 14.41
N ASP A 339 -34.16 -15.70 14.27
CA ASP A 339 -35.36 -15.53 13.46
C ASP A 339 -35.07 -15.13 11.99
N LYS A 340 -33.82 -14.83 11.64
CA LYS A 340 -33.41 -14.50 10.26
C LYS A 340 -32.16 -15.29 9.86
N HIS A 341 -32.03 -15.51 8.56
CA HIS A 341 -30.87 -16.14 7.94
C HIS A 341 -30.37 -15.27 6.79
N PHE A 342 -29.15 -15.47 6.34
CA PHE A 342 -28.71 -14.88 5.08
C PHE A 342 -29.29 -15.67 3.89
N HIS A 343 -29.85 -14.95 2.92
CA HIS A 343 -30.25 -15.48 1.62
C HIS A 343 -29.57 -14.62 0.55
N SER A 344 -28.82 -15.23 -0.37
CA SER A 344 -28.19 -14.49 -1.47
C SER A 344 -29.25 -14.00 -2.46
N PHE A 345 -29.03 -12.84 -3.07
CA PHE A 345 -29.89 -12.36 -4.14
C PHE A 345 -29.90 -13.29 -5.37
N LYS A 346 -28.81 -14.04 -5.59
CA LYS A 346 -28.77 -15.12 -6.59
C LYS A 346 -29.77 -16.23 -6.26
N LYS A 347 -29.75 -16.76 -5.03
CA LYS A 347 -30.69 -17.80 -4.57
C LYS A 347 -32.13 -17.35 -4.73
N VAL A 348 -32.43 -16.12 -4.33
CA VAL A 348 -33.78 -15.54 -4.44
C VAL A 348 -34.22 -15.36 -5.89
N ALA A 349 -33.36 -14.82 -6.77
CA ALA A 349 -33.68 -14.70 -8.19
C ALA A 349 -33.90 -16.07 -8.85
N ARG A 350 -33.06 -17.07 -8.55
CA ARG A 350 -33.19 -18.42 -9.11
C ARG A 350 -34.40 -19.17 -8.53
N SER A 351 -34.77 -18.98 -7.27
CA SER A 351 -35.99 -19.58 -6.68
C SER A 351 -37.28 -18.98 -7.25
N MET A 352 -37.25 -17.72 -7.68
CA MET A 352 -38.31 -17.07 -8.47
C MET A 352 -38.36 -17.53 -9.93
N GLY A 353 -37.43 -18.40 -10.37
CA GLY A 353 -37.32 -18.89 -11.74
C GLY A 353 -36.64 -17.91 -12.72
N TYR A 354 -35.97 -16.86 -12.22
CA TYR A 354 -35.32 -15.85 -13.05
C TYR A 354 -33.86 -16.22 -13.34
N GLY A 355 -33.54 -16.31 -14.63
CA GLY A 355 -32.21 -16.64 -15.14
C GLY A 355 -31.44 -15.43 -15.68
N GLU A 356 -30.39 -15.69 -16.46
CA GLU A 356 -29.58 -14.64 -17.11
C GLU A 356 -30.36 -13.76 -18.10
N LYS A 357 -31.52 -14.21 -18.59
CA LYS A 357 -32.36 -13.45 -19.52
C LYS A 357 -33.37 -12.54 -18.82
N ASP A 358 -33.49 -12.66 -17.49
CA ASP A 358 -34.53 -11.99 -16.70
C ASP A 358 -34.00 -10.79 -15.90
N ILE A 359 -32.78 -10.90 -15.35
CA ILE A 359 -32.20 -9.89 -14.46
C ILE A 359 -30.68 -9.87 -14.55
N SER A 360 -30.10 -8.66 -14.66
CA SER A 360 -28.67 -8.43 -14.49
C SER A 360 -28.36 -8.28 -13.01
N LEU A 361 -27.56 -9.19 -12.46
CA LEU A 361 -27.20 -9.25 -11.04
C LEU A 361 -25.68 -9.37 -10.89
N VAL A 362 -25.11 -8.55 -10.01
CA VAL A 362 -23.74 -8.68 -9.52
C VAL A 362 -23.76 -8.83 -8.00
N SER A 363 -23.29 -9.98 -7.49
CA SER A 363 -23.12 -10.24 -6.06
C SER A 363 -21.65 -10.05 -5.66
N PHE A 364 -21.38 -9.29 -4.60
CA PHE A 364 -20.03 -9.02 -4.08
C PHE A 364 -19.78 -9.76 -2.75
N GLN A 365 -18.60 -10.37 -2.61
CA GLN A 365 -18.15 -11.02 -1.36
C GLN A 365 -16.66 -10.71 -1.10
N SER A 366 -16.25 -10.74 0.17
CA SER A 366 -14.89 -10.40 0.61
C SER A 366 -14.44 -11.23 1.82
N VAL A 367 -13.17 -11.62 1.85
CA VAL A 367 -12.53 -12.29 3.00
C VAL A 367 -12.31 -11.34 4.20
N SER A 368 -12.61 -10.05 4.03
CA SER A 368 -12.31 -9.00 5.01
C SER A 368 -13.21 -9.04 6.26
N LYS A 369 -14.41 -9.62 6.16
CA LYS A 369 -15.45 -9.56 7.21
C LYS A 369 -15.72 -10.95 7.77
N GLY A 370 -16.90 -11.22 8.34
CA GLY A 370 -17.20 -12.54 8.91
C GLY A 370 -16.36 -12.87 10.14
N TYR A 371 -16.32 -14.15 10.47
CA TYR A 371 -15.38 -14.70 11.45
C TYR A 371 -13.96 -14.81 10.89
N TYR A 372 -13.78 -14.78 9.56
CA TYR A 372 -12.46 -14.76 8.91
C TYR A 372 -11.70 -13.46 9.25
N GLY A 373 -12.30 -12.29 8.98
CA GLY A 373 -11.78 -10.99 9.41
C GLY A 373 -10.44 -10.57 8.77
N GLU A 374 -10.10 -11.13 7.62
CA GLU A 374 -8.78 -11.05 6.97
C GLU A 374 -8.62 -9.77 6.11
N CYS A 375 -8.95 -8.60 6.67
CA CYS A 375 -8.95 -7.30 5.98
C CYS A 375 -7.64 -6.99 5.21
N GLY A 376 -6.48 -7.37 5.78
CA GLY A 376 -5.17 -7.12 5.20
C GLY A 376 -4.81 -8.05 4.04
N LYS A 377 -5.47 -9.20 3.89
CA LYS A 377 -5.20 -10.16 2.80
C LYS A 377 -5.85 -9.79 1.46
N ARG A 378 -6.67 -8.72 1.44
CA ARG A 378 -7.28 -8.17 0.22
C ARG A 378 -7.88 -9.25 -0.69
N GLY A 379 -8.62 -10.21 -0.14
CA GLY A 379 -9.32 -11.24 -0.92
C GLY A 379 -10.79 -10.90 -1.13
N GLY A 380 -11.33 -11.17 -2.31
CA GLY A 380 -12.75 -11.03 -2.60
C GLY A 380 -13.10 -11.51 -3.99
N TYR A 381 -14.40 -11.50 -4.30
CA TYR A 381 -14.91 -11.79 -5.64
C TYR A 381 -16.20 -11.05 -5.94
N MET A 382 -16.52 -10.95 -7.22
CA MET A 382 -17.88 -10.73 -7.69
C MET A 382 -18.36 -11.88 -8.58
N GLU A 383 -19.64 -12.24 -8.47
CA GLU A 383 -20.33 -13.13 -9.40
C GLU A 383 -21.24 -12.28 -10.30
N VAL A 384 -21.13 -12.44 -11.62
CA VAL A 384 -21.80 -11.62 -12.64
C VAL A 384 -22.75 -12.46 -13.48
N THR A 385 -24.06 -12.31 -13.28
CA THR A 385 -25.08 -13.04 -14.05
C THR A 385 -26.02 -12.10 -14.80
N GLY A 386 -26.50 -12.53 -15.97
CA GLY A 386 -27.45 -11.76 -16.77
C GLY A 386 -26.88 -10.54 -17.48
N PHE A 387 -25.65 -10.66 -17.97
CA PHE A 387 -25.02 -9.70 -18.87
C PHE A 387 -24.69 -10.38 -20.19
N ALA A 388 -24.91 -9.69 -21.31
CA ALA A 388 -24.59 -10.22 -22.63
C ALA A 388 -23.07 -10.45 -22.78
N PRO A 389 -22.62 -11.43 -23.60
CA PRO A 389 -21.20 -11.76 -23.76
C PRO A 389 -20.31 -10.56 -24.08
N GLU A 390 -20.79 -9.65 -24.94
CA GLU A 390 -20.07 -8.45 -25.37
C GLU A 390 -19.85 -7.47 -24.21
N ILE A 391 -20.73 -7.48 -23.20
CA ILE A 391 -20.57 -6.69 -21.97
C ILE A 391 -19.60 -7.39 -21.00
N ARG A 392 -19.67 -8.73 -20.90
CA ARG A 392 -18.71 -9.53 -20.13
C ARG A 392 -17.27 -9.35 -20.65
N GLU A 393 -17.09 -9.22 -21.96
CA GLU A 393 -15.80 -8.84 -22.57
C GLU A 393 -15.30 -7.45 -22.12
N GLN A 394 -16.19 -6.46 -21.96
CA GLN A 394 -15.79 -5.15 -21.42
C GLN A 394 -15.40 -5.23 -19.94
N MET A 395 -16.08 -6.05 -19.14
CA MET A 395 -15.70 -6.32 -17.74
C MET A 395 -14.33 -7.01 -17.67
N TYR A 396 -14.09 -8.02 -18.52
CA TYR A 396 -12.79 -8.69 -18.64
C TYR A 396 -11.68 -7.70 -19.02
N LYS A 397 -11.94 -6.82 -20.01
CA LYS A 397 -11.02 -5.76 -20.39
C LYS A 397 -10.67 -4.85 -19.21
N LEU A 398 -11.66 -4.39 -18.44
CA LEU A 398 -11.42 -3.57 -17.24
C LEU A 398 -10.60 -4.32 -16.18
N ALA A 399 -10.90 -5.59 -15.91
CA ALA A 399 -10.12 -6.41 -14.98
C ALA A 399 -8.66 -6.61 -15.44
N SER A 400 -8.44 -6.77 -16.75
CA SER A 400 -7.11 -7.05 -17.32
C SER A 400 -6.12 -5.88 -17.25
N VAL A 401 -6.58 -4.63 -17.08
CA VAL A 401 -5.71 -3.45 -16.93
C VAL A 401 -4.80 -3.58 -15.70
N ASN A 402 -5.28 -4.20 -14.62
CA ASN A 402 -4.53 -4.43 -13.40
C ASN A 402 -3.81 -5.80 -13.38
N LEU A 403 -3.72 -6.48 -14.52
CA LEU A 403 -3.22 -7.85 -14.70
C LEU A 403 -4.06 -8.90 -13.96
N CYS A 404 -3.98 -8.99 -12.63
CA CYS A 404 -4.85 -9.81 -11.78
C CYS A 404 -4.81 -9.36 -10.30
N SER A 405 -5.77 -9.80 -9.49
CA SER A 405 -5.72 -9.61 -8.03
C SER A 405 -4.66 -10.49 -7.36
N ASN A 406 -4.23 -10.14 -6.13
CA ASN A 406 -3.16 -10.85 -5.41
C ASN A 406 -3.50 -12.33 -5.12
N ILE A 407 -2.52 -13.23 -5.33
CA ILE A 407 -2.74 -14.68 -5.32
C ILE A 407 -3.12 -15.22 -3.93
N SER A 408 -2.48 -14.73 -2.85
CA SER A 408 -2.82 -15.15 -1.48
C SER A 408 -4.28 -14.78 -1.11
N GLY A 409 -4.77 -13.64 -1.60
CA GLY A 409 -6.17 -13.21 -1.49
C GLY A 409 -7.14 -14.06 -2.33
N GLN A 410 -6.73 -14.51 -3.53
CA GLN A 410 -7.48 -15.47 -4.35
C GLN A 410 -7.60 -16.82 -3.65
N ILE A 411 -6.48 -17.34 -3.12
CA ILE A 411 -6.44 -18.59 -2.35
C ILE A 411 -7.40 -18.50 -1.17
N LEU A 412 -7.29 -17.45 -0.36
CA LEU A 412 -8.13 -17.26 0.82
C LEU A 412 -9.62 -17.12 0.47
N ALA A 413 -9.98 -16.51 -0.66
CA ALA A 413 -11.37 -16.47 -1.13
C ALA A 413 -11.91 -17.88 -1.42
N SER A 414 -11.09 -18.79 -1.97
CA SER A 414 -11.48 -20.20 -2.16
C SER A 414 -11.60 -20.96 -0.83
N LEU A 415 -10.74 -20.66 0.16
CA LEU A 415 -10.81 -21.30 1.49
C LEU A 415 -12.05 -20.88 2.28
N VAL A 416 -12.45 -19.62 2.19
CA VAL A 416 -13.70 -19.12 2.79
C VAL A 416 -14.93 -19.80 2.18
N MET A 417 -14.92 -20.06 0.87
CA MET A 417 -16.04 -20.73 0.18
C MET A 417 -16.00 -22.27 0.25
N SER A 418 -14.87 -22.86 0.64
CA SER A 418 -14.71 -24.30 0.87
C SER A 418 -13.90 -24.58 2.16
N PRO A 419 -14.46 -24.28 3.34
CA PRO A 419 -13.81 -24.55 4.62
C PRO A 419 -13.63 -26.06 4.90
N PRO A 420 -12.96 -26.44 6.00
CA PRO A 420 -12.93 -27.82 6.50
C PRO A 420 -14.34 -28.40 6.69
N LYS A 421 -14.47 -29.71 6.50
CA LYS A 421 -15.73 -30.48 6.55
C LYS A 421 -15.65 -31.59 7.60
N VAL A 422 -16.81 -32.09 8.02
CA VAL A 422 -16.91 -33.22 8.97
C VAL A 422 -16.10 -34.40 8.45
N GLY A 423 -15.03 -34.76 9.18
CA GLY A 423 -14.08 -35.82 8.80
C GLY A 423 -12.66 -35.31 8.54
N ASP A 424 -12.47 -34.02 8.26
CA ASP A 424 -11.15 -33.39 8.15
C ASP A 424 -10.54 -33.19 9.56
N GLU A 425 -9.21 -33.28 9.69
CA GLU A 425 -8.53 -33.18 10.99
C GLU A 425 -8.74 -31.80 11.65
N SER A 426 -8.66 -30.72 10.88
CA SER A 426 -8.85 -29.35 11.38
C SER A 426 -10.33 -28.97 11.64
N TYR A 427 -11.31 -29.82 11.31
CA TYR A 427 -12.73 -29.43 11.34
C TYR A 427 -13.24 -28.96 12.70
N GLU A 428 -12.89 -29.69 13.77
CA GLU A 428 -13.35 -29.38 15.13
C GLU A 428 -12.73 -28.09 15.67
N SER A 429 -11.43 -27.85 15.41
CA SER A 429 -10.75 -26.62 15.82
C SER A 429 -11.25 -25.41 15.03
N TYR A 430 -11.36 -25.55 13.70
CA TYR A 430 -11.95 -24.53 12.82
C TYR A 430 -13.38 -24.14 13.26
N THR A 431 -14.22 -25.14 13.57
CA THR A 431 -15.60 -24.92 14.01
C THR A 431 -15.64 -24.21 15.36
N ALA A 432 -14.79 -24.61 16.32
CA ALA A 432 -14.67 -23.96 17.61
C ALA A 432 -14.19 -22.50 17.50
N GLU A 433 -13.20 -22.21 16.65
CA GLU A 433 -12.72 -20.85 16.36
C GLU A 433 -13.84 -19.99 15.76
N ARG A 434 -14.52 -20.48 14.71
CA ARG A 434 -15.64 -19.82 14.04
C ARG A 434 -16.75 -19.47 15.04
N ASP A 435 -17.24 -20.46 15.77
CA ASP A 435 -18.42 -20.33 16.63
C ASP A 435 -18.12 -19.46 17.86
N ALA A 436 -16.89 -19.52 18.40
CA ALA A 436 -16.44 -18.61 19.45
C ALA A 436 -16.40 -17.15 18.97
N ILE A 437 -15.89 -16.89 17.77
CA ILE A 437 -15.83 -15.54 17.19
C ILE A 437 -17.24 -14.99 16.94
N LEU A 438 -18.12 -15.75 16.28
CA LEU A 438 -19.49 -15.34 15.98
C LEU A 438 -20.31 -15.13 17.27
N SER A 439 -20.23 -16.05 18.24
CA SER A 439 -20.89 -15.90 19.54
C SER A 439 -20.38 -14.68 20.32
N SER A 440 -19.08 -14.39 20.23
CA SER A 440 -18.50 -13.19 20.85
C SER A 440 -18.96 -11.91 20.16
N LEU A 441 -19.06 -11.88 18.82
CA LEU A 441 -19.64 -10.75 18.08
C LEU A 441 -21.12 -10.52 18.45
N ALA A 442 -21.95 -11.56 18.44
CA ALA A 442 -23.36 -11.48 18.82
C ALA A 442 -23.56 -10.94 20.26
N ARG A 443 -22.80 -11.46 21.22
CA ARG A 443 -22.81 -11.01 22.62
C ARG A 443 -22.41 -9.53 22.74
N ARG A 444 -21.34 -9.11 22.06
CA ARG A 444 -20.87 -7.72 22.04
C ARG A 444 -21.87 -6.78 21.38
N ALA A 445 -22.52 -7.21 20.30
CA ALA A 445 -23.57 -6.44 19.62
C ALA A 445 -24.69 -6.13 20.60
N LYS A 446 -25.21 -7.15 21.29
CA LYS A 446 -26.29 -6.97 22.28
C LYS A 446 -25.86 -6.12 23.48
N THR A 447 -24.66 -6.33 24.02
CA THR A 447 -24.20 -5.54 25.18
C THR A 447 -24.01 -4.07 24.82
N LEU A 448 -23.53 -3.76 23.61
CA LEU A 448 -23.37 -2.37 23.15
C LEU A 448 -24.72 -1.73 22.78
N GLU A 449 -25.66 -2.48 22.20
CA GLU A 449 -27.06 -2.06 21.98
C GLU A 449 -27.74 -1.67 23.30
N ASP A 450 -27.67 -2.54 24.32
CA ASP A 450 -28.24 -2.29 25.65
C ASP A 450 -27.57 -1.10 26.34
N ALA A 451 -26.23 -0.99 26.24
CA ALA A 451 -25.47 0.12 26.77
C ALA A 451 -25.86 1.45 26.10
N LEU A 452 -26.01 1.50 24.78
CA LEU A 452 -26.40 2.71 24.04
C LEU A 452 -27.84 3.12 24.36
N ASN A 453 -28.78 2.17 24.43
CA ASN A 453 -30.17 2.44 24.79
C ASN A 453 -30.37 2.88 26.25
N SER A 454 -29.37 2.71 27.12
CA SER A 454 -29.40 3.22 28.50
C SER A 454 -29.08 4.72 28.64
N LEU A 455 -28.62 5.38 27.57
CA LEU A 455 -28.12 6.77 27.62
C LEU A 455 -29.23 7.80 27.35
N GLU A 456 -29.21 8.94 28.07
CA GLU A 456 -30.17 10.03 27.87
C GLU A 456 -30.12 10.56 26.43
N GLY A 457 -31.27 10.54 25.75
CA GLY A 457 -31.41 11.05 24.39
C GLY A 457 -30.84 10.16 23.29
N VAL A 458 -30.43 8.93 23.59
CA VAL A 458 -29.95 7.95 22.60
C VAL A 458 -31.01 6.86 22.37
N THR A 459 -31.12 6.37 21.14
CA THR A 459 -31.91 5.19 20.79
C THR A 459 -31.12 4.38 19.77
N CYS A 460 -31.07 3.07 19.91
CA CYS A 460 -30.33 2.19 19.01
C CYS A 460 -31.18 0.98 18.62
N ASN A 461 -31.34 0.78 17.32
CA ASN A 461 -31.93 -0.45 16.79
C ASN A 461 -31.00 -1.65 17.07
N ARG A 462 -31.60 -2.83 17.16
CA ARG A 462 -30.90 -4.11 17.26
C ARG A 462 -30.02 -4.31 16.02
N ALA A 463 -28.74 -4.64 16.22
CA ALA A 463 -27.91 -5.17 15.14
C ALA A 463 -28.30 -6.63 14.90
N GLU A 464 -28.94 -6.89 13.77
CA GLU A 464 -29.34 -8.25 13.38
C GLU A 464 -28.17 -9.06 12.80
N GLY A 465 -27.18 -8.35 12.27
CA GLY A 465 -25.98 -8.87 11.65
C GLY A 465 -24.92 -7.79 11.45
N ALA A 466 -24.01 -8.01 10.48
CA ALA A 466 -22.86 -7.16 10.22
C ALA A 466 -22.02 -6.89 11.49
N MET A 467 -21.37 -5.74 11.60
CA MET A 467 -20.35 -5.48 12.65
C MET A 467 -20.47 -4.06 13.24
N TYR A 468 -21.68 -3.48 13.17
CA TYR A 468 -21.95 -2.09 13.50
C TYR A 468 -23.30 -1.89 14.20
N LEU A 469 -23.39 -0.82 14.98
CA LEU A 469 -24.63 -0.22 15.49
C LEU A 469 -24.68 1.24 15.04
N PHE A 470 -25.88 1.72 14.69
CA PHE A 470 -26.10 3.08 14.19
C PHE A 470 -27.10 3.84 15.07
N PRO A 471 -26.75 4.15 16.35
CA PRO A 471 -27.63 4.85 17.26
C PRO A 471 -28.00 6.25 16.77
N ARG A 472 -29.27 6.60 17.00
CA ARG A 472 -29.82 7.95 16.90
C ARG A 472 -29.60 8.70 18.19
N ILE A 473 -29.10 9.93 18.07
CA ILE A 473 -28.84 10.89 19.14
C ILE A 473 -29.76 12.10 18.96
N THR A 474 -30.50 12.42 20.01
CA THR A 474 -31.36 13.60 20.12
C THR A 474 -30.53 14.78 20.65
N LEU A 475 -29.91 15.54 19.75
CA LEU A 475 -29.10 16.70 20.15
C LEU A 475 -29.99 17.90 20.56
N PRO A 476 -29.72 18.57 21.69
CA PRO A 476 -30.43 19.78 22.07
C PRO A 476 -30.08 20.95 21.14
N ASN A 477 -31.03 21.87 20.91
CA ASN A 477 -30.84 23.05 20.04
C ASN A 477 -29.54 23.84 20.33
N LYS A 478 -29.12 23.92 21.60
CA LYS A 478 -27.84 24.55 21.99
C LYS A 478 -26.61 23.87 21.37
N ALA A 479 -26.61 22.54 21.25
CA ALA A 479 -25.54 21.79 20.60
C ALA A 479 -25.56 21.97 19.08
N ILE A 480 -26.75 22.06 18.48
CA ILE A 480 -26.92 22.32 17.04
C ILE A 480 -26.40 23.72 16.68
N GLU A 481 -26.79 24.76 17.44
CA GLU A 481 -26.27 26.12 17.20
C GLU A 481 -24.77 26.23 17.53
N ALA A 482 -24.25 25.49 18.52
CA ALA A 482 -22.81 25.43 18.78
C ALA A 482 -22.02 24.79 17.62
N ALA A 483 -22.54 23.71 17.02
CA ALA A 483 -21.95 23.08 15.85
C ALA A 483 -21.95 24.02 14.62
N LYS A 484 -23.07 24.71 14.40
CA LYS A 484 -23.25 25.74 13.35
C LYS A 484 -22.30 26.93 13.54
N ALA A 485 -22.08 27.39 14.78
CA ALA A 485 -21.13 28.46 15.08
C ALA A 485 -19.68 28.12 14.69
N VAL A 486 -19.30 26.85 14.74
CA VAL A 486 -17.99 26.34 14.27
C VAL A 486 -18.04 25.70 12.87
N LYS A 487 -19.11 25.96 12.10
CA LYS A 487 -19.33 25.46 10.72
C LYS A 487 -19.15 23.93 10.57
N THR A 488 -19.52 23.16 11.58
CA THR A 488 -19.42 21.68 11.58
C THR A 488 -20.83 21.07 11.61
N ALA A 489 -21.04 19.91 10.97
CA ALA A 489 -22.30 19.17 11.11
C ALA A 489 -22.54 18.75 12.58
N PRO A 490 -23.79 18.73 13.10
CA PRO A 490 -24.03 18.50 14.53
C PRO A 490 -23.55 17.14 15.06
N ASP A 491 -23.58 16.10 14.23
CA ASP A 491 -23.03 14.77 14.52
C ASP A 491 -21.51 14.74 14.46
N ALA A 492 -20.87 15.36 13.47
CA ALA A 492 -19.42 15.51 13.40
C ALA A 492 -18.88 16.33 14.59
N PHE A 493 -19.62 17.37 15.02
CA PHE A 493 -19.33 18.12 16.24
C PHE A 493 -19.45 17.24 17.49
N TYR A 494 -20.48 16.39 17.57
CA TYR A 494 -20.64 15.42 18.66
C TYR A 494 -19.48 14.39 18.68
N ALA A 495 -19.16 13.79 17.53
CA ALA A 495 -18.07 12.81 17.39
C ALA A 495 -16.71 13.41 17.79
N ARG A 496 -16.40 14.64 17.35
CA ARG A 496 -15.19 15.37 17.75
C ARG A 496 -15.16 15.66 19.26
N ARG A 497 -16.32 16.00 19.85
CA ARG A 497 -16.44 16.21 21.30
C ARG A 497 -16.31 14.94 22.12
N LEU A 498 -16.80 13.81 21.60
CA LEU A 498 -16.64 12.48 22.19
C LEU A 498 -15.15 12.07 22.21
N LEU A 499 -14.49 12.14 21.04
CA LEU A 499 -13.07 11.83 20.88
C LEU A 499 -12.19 12.65 21.85
N ASN A 500 -12.31 13.98 21.81
CA ASN A 500 -11.51 14.89 22.64
C ASN A 500 -11.72 14.72 24.17
N ALA A 501 -12.72 13.96 24.60
CA ALA A 501 -13.04 13.77 26.01
C ALA A 501 -12.92 12.31 26.49
N THR A 502 -12.72 11.33 25.61
CA THR A 502 -12.65 9.89 25.97
C THR A 502 -11.64 9.06 25.19
N GLY A 503 -11.06 9.60 24.11
CA GLY A 503 -10.24 8.85 23.17
C GLY A 503 -11.04 7.95 22.22
N VAL A 504 -12.38 7.92 22.32
CA VAL A 504 -13.24 7.04 21.49
C VAL A 504 -13.51 7.65 20.12
N VAL A 505 -13.08 6.97 19.06
CA VAL A 505 -13.27 7.39 17.65
C VAL A 505 -14.54 6.75 17.09
N VAL A 506 -15.49 7.56 16.62
CA VAL A 506 -16.71 7.12 15.92
C VAL A 506 -16.86 7.86 14.59
N VAL A 507 -17.58 7.28 13.63
CA VAL A 507 -17.88 7.97 12.35
C VAL A 507 -19.22 8.71 12.48
N PRO A 508 -19.32 10.00 12.15
CA PRO A 508 -20.58 10.73 12.19
C PRO A 508 -21.57 10.28 11.11
N GLY A 509 -22.86 10.29 11.43
CA GLY A 509 -23.94 9.84 10.53
C GLY A 509 -24.01 10.59 9.21
N SER A 510 -23.65 11.88 9.20
CA SER A 510 -23.45 12.70 8.00
C SER A 510 -22.53 12.04 6.97
N GLY A 511 -21.51 11.28 7.41
CA GLY A 511 -20.60 10.55 6.53
C GLY A 511 -21.21 9.37 5.78
N PHE A 512 -22.36 8.84 6.23
CA PHE A 512 -23.11 7.76 5.58
C PHE A 512 -24.35 8.27 4.83
N GLY A 513 -24.67 9.56 4.98
CA GLY A 513 -25.99 10.12 4.67
C GLY A 513 -27.04 9.75 5.73
N GLN A 514 -28.02 10.62 5.95
CA GLN A 514 -29.17 10.37 6.84
C GLN A 514 -30.35 11.26 6.45
N VAL A 515 -31.57 10.92 6.89
CA VAL A 515 -32.77 11.74 6.67
C VAL A 515 -32.59 13.10 7.37
N THR A 516 -32.97 14.20 6.71
CA THR A 516 -32.73 15.59 7.14
C THR A 516 -33.67 16.09 8.26
N THR A 517 -34.09 15.23 9.18
CA THR A 517 -34.89 15.61 10.37
C THR A 517 -34.00 16.22 11.47
N SER A 518 -34.52 16.41 12.68
CA SER A 518 -33.72 16.78 13.86
C SER A 518 -32.83 15.64 14.38
N SER A 519 -33.08 14.40 13.95
CA SER A 519 -32.32 13.20 14.32
C SER A 519 -30.89 13.24 13.79
N ARG A 520 -29.92 12.80 14.59
CA ARG A 520 -28.50 12.71 14.19
C ARG A 520 -27.97 11.34 14.58
N HIS A 521 -27.12 10.74 13.76
CA HIS A 521 -26.56 9.41 14.05
C HIS A 521 -25.04 9.44 14.19
N VAL A 522 -24.48 8.38 14.75
CA VAL A 522 -23.05 8.04 14.70
C VAL A 522 -22.94 6.53 14.55
N ALA A 523 -21.95 6.03 13.82
CA ALA A 523 -21.67 4.61 13.70
C ALA A 523 -20.68 4.15 14.77
N PHE A 524 -21.06 3.12 15.52
CA PHE A 524 -20.19 2.40 16.44
C PHE A 524 -19.91 1.00 15.88
N GLN A 525 -18.64 0.60 15.86
CA GLN A 525 -18.25 -0.78 15.57
C GLN A 525 -18.45 -1.70 16.77
N VAL A 526 -18.93 -2.91 16.50
CA VAL A 526 -19.06 -4.00 17.48
C VAL A 526 -17.78 -4.85 17.44
N HIS A 527 -16.86 -4.65 18.38
CA HIS A 527 -15.61 -5.41 18.45
C HIS A 527 -15.02 -5.53 19.86
N ASP A 528 -13.91 -6.28 19.98
CA ASP A 528 -13.11 -6.31 21.20
C ASP A 528 -12.20 -5.09 21.29
N PHE A 529 -12.02 -4.61 22.51
CA PHE A 529 -10.97 -3.66 22.86
C PHE A 529 -10.28 -4.17 24.12
N THR A 530 -9.91 -5.47 24.11
CA THR A 530 -9.03 -6.05 25.14
C THR A 530 -7.80 -5.17 25.28
N SER A 531 -7.55 -4.72 26.52
CA SER A 531 -6.39 -3.89 26.88
C SER A 531 -5.11 -4.46 26.29
N ARG A 532 -4.46 -3.72 25.38
CA ARG A 532 -3.18 -4.10 24.82
C ARG A 532 -2.13 -4.06 25.93
N GLY A 533 -1.61 -5.22 26.33
CA GLY A 533 -0.50 -5.33 27.27
C GLY A 533 -0.89 -5.58 28.73
N GLN A 534 -1.44 -6.76 29.02
CA GLN A 534 -1.08 -7.47 30.26
C GLN A 534 -0.73 -8.92 29.96
N ASP A 535 0.24 -9.41 30.72
CA ASP A 535 0.94 -10.68 30.50
C ASP A 535 0.02 -11.90 30.64
N SER A 536 0.39 -13.01 29.98
CA SER A 536 -0.46 -14.19 29.78
C SER A 536 -0.57 -15.10 31.01
N SER A 537 -0.89 -14.54 32.20
CA SER A 537 -0.99 -15.29 33.45
C SER A 537 -2.18 -14.93 34.36
N HIS A 538 -2.96 -13.88 34.08
CA HIS A 538 -4.13 -13.52 34.89
C HIS A 538 -5.42 -13.46 34.08
N ARG A 539 -6.47 -14.16 34.58
CA ARG A 539 -7.81 -14.22 33.97
C ARG A 539 -8.55 -12.89 34.12
N VAL A 540 -8.26 -11.92 33.24
CA VAL A 540 -9.16 -10.78 33.01
C VAL A 540 -10.39 -11.30 32.27
N SER A 541 -11.58 -11.18 32.87
CA SER A 541 -12.80 -11.71 32.24
C SER A 541 -13.24 -10.87 31.02
N PRO A 542 -13.87 -11.46 30.00
CA PRO A 542 -14.28 -10.78 28.76
C PRO A 542 -15.49 -9.83 28.92
N HIS A 543 -15.61 -9.17 30.07
CA HIS A 543 -16.62 -8.17 30.41
C HIS A 543 -16.07 -6.73 30.46
N GLY A 544 -14.79 -6.55 30.80
CA GLY A 544 -14.25 -5.24 31.21
C GLY A 544 -14.24 -4.12 30.16
N VAL A 545 -14.54 -4.46 28.90
CA VAL A 545 -14.31 -3.56 27.76
C VAL A 545 -15.59 -2.91 27.23
N SER A 546 -16.67 -3.68 27.05
CA SER A 546 -17.98 -3.05 26.87
C SER A 546 -18.30 -2.18 28.08
N GLN A 547 -17.77 -2.57 29.25
CA GLN A 547 -17.77 -1.77 30.47
C GLN A 547 -16.85 -0.54 30.38
N SER A 548 -15.67 -0.57 29.75
CA SER A 548 -14.81 0.62 29.60
C SER A 548 -15.37 1.65 28.60
N VAL A 549 -15.90 1.21 27.46
CA VAL A 549 -16.60 2.10 26.51
C VAL A 549 -17.87 2.65 27.15
N HIS A 550 -18.68 1.80 27.79
CA HIS A 550 -19.85 2.25 28.56
C HIS A 550 -19.47 3.21 29.68
N GLU A 551 -18.40 2.97 30.45
CA GLU A 551 -17.96 3.89 31.51
C GLU A 551 -17.49 5.23 30.95
N ARG A 552 -16.64 5.23 29.90
CA ARG A 552 -16.17 6.47 29.26
C ARG A 552 -17.36 7.26 28.66
N VAL A 553 -18.34 6.59 28.04
CA VAL A 553 -19.54 7.22 27.45
C VAL A 553 -20.57 7.64 28.52
N SER A 554 -20.78 6.86 29.58
CA SER A 554 -21.71 7.19 30.69
C SER A 554 -21.19 8.32 31.58
N ARG A 555 -19.85 8.40 31.78
CA ARG A 555 -19.19 9.59 32.37
C ARG A 555 -19.42 10.84 31.52
N LEU A 556 -19.57 10.72 30.20
CA LEU A 556 -19.95 11.82 29.31
C LEU A 556 -21.44 12.12 29.29
N SER A 557 -22.35 11.15 29.33
CA SER A 557 -23.81 11.40 29.37
C SER A 557 -24.14 12.42 30.48
N SER A 558 -23.64 12.17 31.68
CA SER A 558 -23.79 13.05 32.85
C SER A 558 -23.00 14.37 32.79
N SER A 559 -21.95 14.47 31.96
CA SER A 559 -21.02 15.62 31.91
C SER A 559 -21.24 16.54 30.70
N VAL A 560 -21.46 15.99 29.50
CA VAL A 560 -21.72 16.74 28.25
C VAL A 560 -23.07 17.47 28.35
N LEU A 561 -24.12 16.82 28.88
CA LEU A 561 -25.40 17.48 29.15
C LEU A 561 -25.29 18.56 30.25
N ARG A 562 -24.35 18.43 31.21
CA ARG A 562 -24.03 19.49 32.18
C ARG A 562 -23.24 20.65 31.58
N ILE A 563 -22.25 20.38 30.72
CA ILE A 563 -21.44 21.37 30.02
C ILE A 563 -22.30 22.18 29.03
N LEU A 564 -23.22 21.52 28.30
CA LEU A 564 -24.22 22.18 27.45
C LEU A 564 -25.26 23.01 28.24
N ARG A 565 -25.31 22.87 29.57
CA ARG A 565 -26.18 23.68 30.45
C ARG A 565 -25.45 24.83 31.17
N THR A 566 -24.12 24.87 31.22
CA THR A 566 -23.41 25.72 32.20
C THR A 566 -22.39 26.70 31.60
N LYS A 567 -22.71 28.00 31.71
CA LYS A 567 -21.86 29.21 31.54
C LYS A 567 -21.18 29.43 30.18
N PHE A 568 -21.84 30.23 29.34
CA PHE A 568 -21.16 31.34 28.63
C PHE A 568 -21.34 32.60 29.50
N ILE A 569 -20.24 33.28 29.84
CA ILE A 569 -20.29 34.68 30.27
C ILE A 569 -20.00 35.52 29.03
N SER A 570 -20.89 36.47 28.73
CA SER A 570 -20.73 37.38 27.60
C SER A 570 -19.58 38.35 27.86
N VAL A 571 -18.59 38.39 26.98
CA VAL A 571 -17.65 39.52 26.90
C VAL A 571 -18.04 40.35 25.69
N GLN A 572 -18.76 41.45 25.92
CA GLN A 572 -18.93 42.49 24.92
C GLN A 572 -17.60 43.22 24.72
N PHE A 573 -17.19 43.39 23.47
CA PHE A 573 -16.11 44.31 23.13
C PHE A 573 -16.53 45.76 23.42
N ARG A 574 -15.71 46.50 24.17
CA ARG A 574 -15.68 47.97 24.15
C ARG A 574 -14.24 48.47 23.99
N THR A 575 -14.03 49.15 22.88
CA THR A 575 -12.85 49.98 22.60
C THR A 575 -12.82 51.21 23.53
N ILE A 576 -11.63 51.65 23.97
CA ILE A 576 -11.24 53.06 24.21
C ILE A 576 -9.73 53.13 24.51
N GLN A 577 -9.09 54.27 24.20
CA GLN A 577 -7.64 54.49 24.20
C GLN A 577 -7.12 55.23 25.46
N ASN A 578 -5.78 55.23 25.60
CA ASN A 578 -4.90 56.25 26.20
C ASN A 578 -4.79 56.43 27.75
N GLY A 579 -3.54 56.51 28.23
CA GLY A 579 -3.13 57.59 29.17
C GLY A 579 -2.36 57.21 30.46
N PHE A 580 -1.04 57.39 30.46
CA PHE A 580 -0.12 57.85 31.54
C PHE A 580 -0.46 57.72 33.06
N GLY A 581 0.56 57.36 33.88
CA GLY A 581 0.80 58.07 35.16
C GLY A 581 1.17 57.28 36.45
N GLU A 582 2.48 57.15 36.72
CA GLU A 582 3.20 57.19 38.02
C GLU A 582 2.65 56.70 39.41
N LYS A 583 3.55 55.97 40.12
CA LYS A 583 3.98 56.10 41.55
C LYS A 583 3.28 55.39 42.75
N LEU A 584 4.08 54.48 43.36
CA LEU A 584 4.43 54.33 44.80
C LEU A 584 3.36 54.10 45.89
N SER A 585 3.49 52.95 46.60
CA SER A 585 3.90 52.86 48.03
C SER A 585 3.23 51.72 48.81
N CYS A 586 4.01 50.92 49.56
CA CYS A 586 3.53 49.88 50.47
C CYS A 586 3.57 50.31 51.93
N ARG A 587 2.57 49.94 52.76
CA ARG A 587 2.75 49.62 54.21
C ARG A 587 1.51 49.04 54.91
N ASN A 588 1.76 48.05 55.78
CA ASN A 588 1.15 47.83 57.10
C ASN A 588 -0.32 47.31 57.25
N ILE A 589 -0.52 46.04 57.67
CA ILE A 589 -0.68 45.60 59.09
C ILE A 589 -1.04 44.11 59.31
N LYS A 590 -0.25 43.47 60.20
CA LYS A 590 -0.40 42.32 61.14
C LYS A 590 -1.45 41.19 60.94
N VAL A 591 -0.99 39.97 61.24
CA VAL A 591 -1.75 38.73 61.50
C VAL A 591 -1.60 38.26 62.96
N LYS A 592 -2.70 37.82 63.58
CA LYS A 592 -2.88 36.85 64.70
C LYS A 592 -4.37 36.43 64.66
N SER A 593 -4.83 35.20 64.95
CA SER A 593 -4.23 33.96 65.45
C SER A 593 -5.15 32.76 65.14
N THR A 594 -4.59 31.55 64.97
CA THR A 594 -5.28 30.24 64.84
C THR A 594 -5.64 29.65 66.23
N PRO A 595 -6.62 28.72 66.38
CA PRO A 595 -6.47 27.30 65.97
C PRO A 595 -7.72 26.58 65.40
N ASN A 596 -7.48 25.55 64.57
CA ASN A 596 -8.08 24.18 64.49
C ASN A 596 -9.54 23.93 64.92
N LEU A 597 -10.35 23.03 64.35
CA LEU A 597 -10.35 22.08 63.20
C LEU A 597 -11.84 21.56 63.14
N SER A 598 -12.45 21.08 62.05
CA SER A 598 -12.21 21.24 60.59
C SER A 598 -13.36 20.57 59.81
N GLU A 599 -14.06 21.29 58.94
CA GLU A 599 -15.07 20.74 58.03
C GLU A 599 -14.99 21.41 56.66
N SER A 600 -15.03 20.59 55.61
CA SER A 600 -15.42 20.84 54.20
C SER A 600 -15.32 22.24 53.53
N LYS A 601 -14.80 22.20 52.28
CA LYS A 601 -15.07 23.08 51.10
C LYS A 601 -14.30 24.40 50.88
N PHE A 602 -13.53 24.36 49.79
CA PHE A 602 -13.38 25.38 48.72
C PHE A 602 -12.58 26.69 48.96
N ILE A 603 -12.02 27.17 47.83
CA ILE A 603 -11.35 28.47 47.59
C ILE A 603 -9.89 28.61 48.06
N TRP A 604 -8.98 27.88 47.42
CA TRP A 604 -7.64 28.30 46.94
C TRP A 604 -7.42 27.46 45.66
N TRP A 605 -6.95 27.93 44.50
CA TRP A 605 -5.91 28.91 44.21
C TRP A 605 -6.32 29.88 43.10
N ASP A 606 -6.08 31.18 43.28
CA ASP A 606 -6.11 32.15 42.18
C ASP A 606 -5.26 33.40 42.54
N LYS A 607 -3.93 33.21 42.70
CA LYS A 607 -2.93 34.30 42.82
C LYS A 607 -1.43 33.88 42.84
N VAL A 608 -1.01 32.90 42.01
CA VAL A 608 0.42 32.65 41.73
C VAL A 608 0.62 32.23 40.26
N SER A 609 0.35 33.13 39.31
CA SER A 609 0.48 32.82 37.87
C SER A 609 0.83 34.00 36.96
N VAL A 610 1.39 35.09 37.50
CA VAL A 610 1.81 36.26 36.69
C VAL A 610 3.31 36.52 36.80
N ASP A 611 3.90 36.41 37.99
CA ASP A 611 5.34 36.66 38.19
C ASP A 611 6.26 35.48 37.79
N LEU A 612 5.71 34.31 37.46
CA LEU A 612 6.51 33.16 36.98
C LEU A 612 6.78 33.20 35.46
N ILE A 613 5.97 33.94 34.70
CA ILE A 613 6.03 33.95 33.23
C ILE A 613 7.24 34.77 32.73
N CYS A 614 7.52 35.92 33.35
CA CYS A 614 8.65 36.77 32.95
C CYS A 614 10.05 36.22 33.30
N LEU A 615 10.15 35.20 34.17
CA LEU A 615 11.43 34.49 34.43
C LEU A 615 11.64 33.26 33.53
N GLN A 616 10.57 32.75 32.91
CA GLN A 616 10.63 31.55 32.07
C GLN A 616 10.92 31.87 30.59
N GLU A 617 10.72 33.12 30.15
CA GLU A 617 11.07 33.56 28.80
C GLU A 617 12.55 33.96 28.64
N SER A 618 13.24 34.47 29.67
CA SER A 618 14.68 34.79 29.56
C SER A 618 15.55 33.52 29.50
N LEU A 619 15.17 32.46 30.22
CA LEU A 619 15.86 31.17 30.17
C LEU A 619 15.61 30.39 28.86
N ARG A 620 14.49 30.66 28.16
CA ARG A 620 14.15 29.99 26.89
C ARG A 620 14.97 30.43 25.68
N LEU A 621 15.74 31.52 25.79
CA LEU A 621 16.60 32.00 24.71
C LEU A 621 18.03 31.44 24.75
N GLU A 622 18.52 30.98 25.91
CA GLU A 622 19.87 30.38 26.02
C GLU A 622 19.87 28.84 25.94
N SER A 623 18.75 28.16 26.27
CA SER A 623 18.65 26.69 26.18
C SER A 623 18.45 26.12 24.76
N LYS A 624 18.57 26.94 23.70
CA LYS A 624 18.51 26.49 22.29
C LYS A 624 19.85 25.96 21.74
N MET A 625 20.92 26.00 22.54
CA MET A 625 22.18 25.32 22.29
C MET A 625 22.37 24.21 23.32
N PHE A 626 22.96 23.08 22.90
CA PHE A 626 23.14 21.83 23.67
C PHE A 626 21.90 20.93 23.83
N LEU A 627 21.33 20.50 22.70
CA LEU A 627 20.77 19.14 22.60
C LEU A 627 21.92 18.13 22.48
N THR A 628 21.79 16.98 23.14
CA THR A 628 22.78 15.89 23.09
C THR A 628 22.80 15.22 21.71
N ARG A 629 24.01 14.89 21.25
CA ARG A 629 24.40 14.65 19.84
C ARG A 629 23.87 13.36 19.19
N THR A 630 22.77 12.77 19.68
CA THR A 630 22.40 11.36 19.44
C THR A 630 20.95 11.09 19.00
N GLU A 631 20.08 12.09 18.89
CA GLU A 631 18.64 11.85 18.61
C GLU A 631 18.09 12.52 17.34
N TYR A 632 18.91 13.24 16.58
CA TYR A 632 18.44 14.10 15.47
C TYR A 632 18.17 13.39 14.14
N ASP A 633 18.41 12.07 14.06
CA ASP A 633 18.94 11.48 12.84
C ASP A 633 18.41 10.07 12.54
N ARG A 634 17.08 9.94 12.47
CA ARG A 634 16.40 8.69 12.10
C ARG A 634 15.42 8.83 10.94
N GLY A 635 15.21 10.04 10.41
CA GLY A 635 14.38 10.27 9.24
C GLY A 635 15.20 10.13 7.96
N VAL A 636 14.77 9.27 7.03
CA VAL A 636 15.40 9.11 5.70
C VAL A 636 15.45 10.41 4.91
N ASN A 637 14.48 11.31 5.13
CA ASN A 637 14.33 12.61 4.47
C ASN A 637 14.74 13.80 5.36
N THR A 638 15.77 13.64 6.21
CA THR A 638 16.27 14.74 7.06
C THR A 638 17.30 15.58 6.30
N PHE A 639 17.03 16.88 6.13
CA PHE A 639 17.91 17.81 5.41
C PHE A 639 18.82 18.61 6.36
N SER A 640 20.05 18.88 5.92
CA SER A 640 20.97 19.82 6.54
C SER A 640 20.51 21.28 6.33
N PRO A 641 21.04 22.26 7.09
CA PRO A 641 20.75 23.68 6.88
C PRO A 641 21.07 24.18 5.47
N GLU A 642 21.97 23.51 4.75
CA GLU A 642 22.36 23.78 3.37
C GLU A 642 21.52 23.02 2.33
N GLY A 643 20.49 22.26 2.76
CA GLY A 643 19.57 21.54 1.89
C GLY A 643 20.06 20.16 1.41
N ARG A 644 21.05 19.55 2.07
CA ARG A 644 21.59 18.22 1.70
C ARG A 644 21.00 17.11 2.58
N LEU A 645 20.74 15.93 2.04
CA LEU A 645 20.19 14.80 2.81
C LEU A 645 21.25 14.19 3.73
N PHE A 646 21.02 14.22 5.05
CA PHE A 646 22.00 13.72 6.03
C PHE A 646 22.36 12.25 5.80
N GLN A 647 21.37 11.40 5.47
CA GLN A 647 21.60 9.98 5.21
C GLN A 647 22.50 9.73 3.97
N VAL A 648 22.48 10.63 2.98
CA VAL A 648 23.39 10.57 1.82
C VAL A 648 24.81 11.00 2.24
N GLU A 649 24.94 12.06 3.05
CA GLU A 649 26.23 12.49 3.59
C GLU A 649 26.88 11.38 4.44
N TYR A 650 26.13 10.63 5.26
CA TYR A 650 26.68 9.49 6.00
C TYR A 650 27.07 8.32 5.10
N ALA A 651 26.34 8.07 4.02
CA ALA A 651 26.73 7.07 3.03
C ALA A 651 28.04 7.45 2.33
N ILE A 652 28.22 8.74 1.98
CA ILE A 652 29.47 9.29 1.42
C ILE A 652 30.64 9.16 2.41
N GLU A 653 30.46 9.55 3.68
CA GLU A 653 31.52 9.39 4.67
C GLU A 653 31.83 7.91 4.99
N ALA A 654 30.84 7.01 4.93
CA ALA A 654 31.06 5.57 5.11
C ALA A 654 31.91 4.96 3.98
N ILE A 655 31.82 5.48 2.75
CA ILE A 655 32.64 5.03 1.62
C ILE A 655 34.13 5.33 1.84
N LYS A 656 34.47 6.43 2.54
CA LYS A 656 35.85 6.74 2.93
C LYS A 656 36.46 5.74 3.92
N LEU A 657 35.68 4.81 4.47
CA LEU A 657 36.18 3.68 5.26
C LEU A 657 36.46 2.43 4.41
N GLY A 658 35.92 2.37 3.19
CA GLY A 658 36.12 1.26 2.25
C GLY A 658 37.54 1.16 1.71
N SER A 659 37.93 -0.01 1.21
CA SER A 659 39.24 -0.19 0.56
C SER A 659 39.32 0.54 -0.78
N THR A 660 40.53 0.95 -1.14
CA THR A 660 40.79 1.90 -2.23
C THR A 660 40.59 1.24 -3.60
N ALA A 661 39.96 1.96 -4.52
CA ALA A 661 39.85 1.58 -5.93
C ALA A 661 40.23 2.76 -6.83
N ILE A 662 40.93 2.48 -7.92
CA ILE A 662 41.49 3.46 -8.85
C ILE A 662 41.07 3.08 -10.27
N GLY A 663 40.58 4.05 -11.04
CA GLY A 663 40.28 3.93 -12.47
C GLY A 663 41.11 4.90 -13.29
N VAL A 664 41.65 4.44 -14.43
CA VAL A 664 42.46 5.24 -15.36
C VAL A 664 42.05 4.96 -16.80
N LYS A 665 41.65 6.00 -17.55
CA LYS A 665 41.27 5.93 -18.97
C LYS A 665 42.46 6.28 -19.87
N THR A 666 42.74 5.42 -20.84
CA THR A 666 43.68 5.64 -21.95
C THR A 666 42.92 5.76 -23.28
N LYS A 667 43.64 5.87 -24.40
CA LYS A 667 43.06 5.78 -25.75
C LYS A 667 42.69 4.36 -26.16
N GLU A 668 43.30 3.35 -25.52
CA GLU A 668 43.15 1.93 -25.85
C GLU A 668 42.04 1.27 -25.03
N GLY A 669 41.74 1.80 -23.84
CA GLY A 669 40.86 1.17 -22.88
C GLY A 669 40.82 1.88 -21.54
N VAL A 670 40.19 1.24 -20.55
CA VAL A 670 40.17 1.72 -19.16
C VAL A 670 40.73 0.62 -18.26
N VAL A 671 41.59 1.00 -17.33
CA VAL A 671 42.14 0.13 -16.28
C VAL A 671 41.43 0.41 -14.96
N LEU A 672 41.09 -0.65 -14.24
CA LEU A 672 40.62 -0.62 -12.85
C LEU A 672 41.62 -1.39 -11.98
N ALA A 673 42.04 -0.82 -10.85
CA ALA A 673 42.88 -1.49 -9.85
C ALA A 673 42.28 -1.30 -8.44
N VAL A 674 42.19 -2.36 -7.64
CA VAL A 674 41.51 -2.33 -6.33
C VAL A 674 42.31 -3.02 -5.22
N GLU A 675 42.21 -2.48 -4.02
CA GLU A 675 42.72 -3.05 -2.77
C GLU A 675 41.71 -4.08 -2.20
N LYS A 676 42.18 -5.30 -1.90
CA LYS A 676 41.46 -6.33 -1.14
C LYS A 676 42.01 -6.43 0.28
N ARG A 677 41.22 -6.02 1.27
CA ARG A 677 41.57 -6.14 2.70
C ARG A 677 41.30 -7.55 3.23
N ILE A 678 42.34 -8.38 3.27
CA ILE A 678 42.28 -9.75 3.80
C ILE A 678 42.61 -9.69 5.30
N THR A 679 41.61 -9.38 6.12
CA THR A 679 41.77 -9.14 7.57
C THR A 679 42.04 -10.39 8.41
N SER A 680 42.03 -11.58 7.80
CA SER A 680 42.23 -12.86 8.48
C SER A 680 42.78 -13.91 7.51
N PRO A 681 43.74 -14.76 7.93
CA PRO A 681 44.20 -15.92 7.13
C PRO A 681 43.13 -17.01 6.97
N LEU A 682 41.95 -16.86 7.59
CA LEU A 682 40.78 -17.71 7.39
C LEU A 682 39.86 -17.23 6.26
N LEU A 683 40.11 -16.04 5.67
CA LEU A 683 39.40 -15.56 4.50
C LEU A 683 40.07 -16.08 3.23
N GLU A 684 39.28 -16.75 2.38
CA GLU A 684 39.70 -17.20 1.07
C GLU A 684 39.84 -15.97 0.12
N PRO A 685 41.06 -15.60 -0.34
CA PRO A 685 41.26 -14.37 -1.12
C PRO A 685 40.45 -14.31 -2.41
N SER A 686 40.19 -15.46 -3.03
CA SER A 686 39.38 -15.55 -4.26
C SER A 686 37.89 -15.28 -4.05
N SER A 687 37.41 -15.22 -2.79
CA SER A 687 36.00 -14.91 -2.46
C SER A 687 35.72 -13.41 -2.28
N VAL A 688 36.76 -12.56 -2.25
CA VAL A 688 36.65 -11.11 -2.00
C VAL A 688 36.59 -10.35 -3.32
N GLU A 689 35.43 -10.42 -3.99
CA GLU A 689 35.19 -9.74 -5.27
C GLU A 689 35.06 -8.22 -5.09
N LYS A 690 35.93 -7.46 -5.76
CA LYS A 690 35.96 -5.98 -5.71
C LYS A 690 35.96 -5.31 -7.09
N ILE A 691 36.03 -6.11 -8.15
CA ILE A 691 35.72 -5.74 -9.54
C ILE A 691 34.69 -6.76 -10.05
N MET A 692 33.66 -6.32 -10.76
CA MET A 692 32.64 -7.18 -11.37
C MET A 692 32.37 -6.79 -12.83
N GLU A 693 32.06 -7.79 -13.67
CA GLU A 693 31.53 -7.59 -15.03
C GLU A 693 30.05 -7.17 -15.00
N ILE A 694 29.67 -6.18 -15.81
CA ILE A 694 28.28 -5.78 -16.04
C ILE A 694 27.79 -6.28 -17.41
N ASP A 695 28.63 -6.19 -18.44
CA ASP A 695 28.40 -6.71 -19.79
C ASP A 695 29.76 -6.92 -20.47
N GLU A 696 29.81 -7.55 -21.66
CA GLU A 696 31.07 -7.90 -22.33
C GLU A 696 32.03 -6.70 -22.54
N HIS A 697 31.48 -5.49 -22.61
CA HIS A 697 32.18 -4.21 -22.83
C HIS A 697 32.12 -3.26 -21.62
N ILE A 698 31.66 -3.72 -20.44
CA ILE A 698 31.50 -2.90 -19.22
C ILE A 698 31.92 -3.68 -17.95
N GLY A 699 32.85 -3.12 -17.19
CA GLY A 699 33.26 -3.59 -15.87
C GLY A 699 33.16 -2.50 -14.80
N CYS A 700 33.08 -2.90 -13.53
CA CYS A 700 32.87 -1.98 -12.42
C CYS A 700 33.76 -2.32 -11.22
N ALA A 701 34.45 -1.33 -10.65
CA ALA A 701 35.12 -1.41 -9.35
C ALA A 701 34.31 -0.68 -8.28
N MET A 702 34.40 -1.09 -7.02
CA MET A 702 33.52 -0.59 -5.94
C MET A 702 34.27 -0.23 -4.65
N SER A 703 33.80 0.77 -3.92
CA SER A 703 34.21 1.03 -2.53
C SER A 703 33.02 1.42 -1.66
N GLY A 704 33.06 1.02 -0.38
CA GLY A 704 31.90 0.97 0.51
C GLY A 704 31.35 -0.45 0.68
N LEU A 705 30.04 -0.58 0.85
CA LEU A 705 29.34 -1.84 1.15
C LEU A 705 29.21 -2.75 -0.09
N ILE A 706 29.83 -3.93 -0.04
CA ILE A 706 29.84 -4.91 -1.16
C ILE A 706 28.42 -5.43 -1.48
N ALA A 707 27.54 -5.59 -0.48
CA ALA A 707 26.15 -6.03 -0.71
C ALA A 707 25.34 -5.01 -1.53
N ASP A 708 25.56 -3.72 -1.27
CA ASP A 708 24.95 -2.62 -2.01
C ASP A 708 25.51 -2.58 -3.45
N ALA A 709 26.83 -2.75 -3.60
CA ALA A 709 27.50 -2.85 -4.89
C ALA A 709 26.92 -3.98 -5.77
N ARG A 710 26.70 -5.17 -5.18
CA ARG A 710 26.10 -6.33 -5.87
C ARG A 710 24.66 -6.06 -6.31
N THR A 711 23.88 -5.37 -5.49
CA THR A 711 22.49 -5.00 -5.84
C THR A 711 22.46 -4.05 -7.04
N LEU A 712 23.33 -3.05 -7.04
CA LEU A 712 23.49 -2.11 -8.14
C LEU A 712 23.99 -2.80 -9.43
N VAL A 713 25.07 -3.59 -9.36
CA VAL A 713 25.63 -4.29 -10.53
C VAL A 713 24.66 -5.31 -11.12
N GLU A 714 23.87 -6.01 -10.31
CA GLU A 714 22.86 -6.94 -10.83
C GLU A 714 21.70 -6.20 -11.52
N HIS A 715 21.29 -5.03 -11.02
CA HIS A 715 20.35 -4.16 -11.75
C HIS A 715 20.94 -3.72 -13.10
N ALA A 716 22.18 -3.27 -13.14
CA ALA A 716 22.83 -2.88 -14.40
C ALA A 716 22.89 -4.04 -15.41
N ARG A 717 23.20 -5.27 -14.97
CA ARG A 717 23.16 -6.46 -15.84
C ARG A 717 21.78 -6.71 -16.44
N VAL A 718 20.73 -6.57 -15.63
CA VAL A 718 19.34 -6.70 -16.11
C VAL A 718 19.03 -5.62 -17.14
N GLU A 719 19.40 -4.35 -16.88
CA GLU A 719 19.14 -3.25 -17.83
C GLU A 719 19.96 -3.38 -19.13
N THR A 720 21.23 -3.79 -19.08
CA THR A 720 22.03 -4.00 -20.31
C THR A 720 21.47 -5.14 -21.16
N GLN A 721 21.02 -6.25 -20.54
CA GLN A 721 20.39 -7.33 -21.30
C GLN A 721 18.99 -6.97 -21.80
N ASN A 722 18.19 -6.23 -21.04
CA ASN A 722 16.88 -5.72 -21.47
C ASN A 722 17.02 -4.76 -22.67
N HIS A 723 18.01 -3.87 -22.62
CA HIS A 723 18.33 -2.96 -23.71
C HIS A 723 18.76 -3.73 -24.96
N ARG A 724 19.72 -4.67 -24.83
CA ARG A 724 20.16 -5.54 -25.92
C ARG A 724 19.02 -6.37 -26.53
N PHE A 725 18.11 -6.88 -25.71
CA PHE A 725 16.93 -7.60 -26.18
C PHE A 725 15.93 -6.70 -26.93
N SER A 726 15.73 -5.47 -26.45
CA SER A 726 14.72 -4.55 -26.98
C SER A 726 15.16 -3.82 -28.25
N TYR A 727 16.43 -3.41 -28.32
CA TYR A 727 16.98 -2.57 -29.39
C TYR A 727 17.93 -3.33 -30.32
N GLY A 728 18.44 -4.50 -29.92
CA GLY A 728 19.35 -5.33 -30.71
C GLY A 728 20.82 -4.89 -30.66
N GLU A 729 21.16 -3.93 -29.80
CA GLU A 729 22.50 -3.34 -29.67
C GLU A 729 22.98 -3.31 -28.20
N PRO A 730 24.30 -3.30 -27.92
CA PRO A 730 24.81 -3.17 -26.56
C PRO A 730 24.49 -1.79 -25.97
N MET A 731 24.03 -1.75 -24.71
CA MET A 731 23.76 -0.50 -24.01
C MET A 731 25.04 0.34 -23.84
N THR A 732 24.95 1.66 -24.04
CA THR A 732 26.10 2.55 -23.83
C THR A 732 26.51 2.61 -22.36
N VAL A 733 27.78 2.94 -22.10
CA VAL A 733 28.32 2.98 -20.73
C VAL A 733 27.67 4.11 -19.92
N GLU A 734 27.36 5.22 -20.58
CA GLU A 734 26.62 6.33 -20.00
C GLU A 734 25.19 5.92 -19.60
N SER A 735 24.44 5.26 -20.50
CA SER A 735 23.08 4.81 -20.21
C SER A 735 23.07 3.79 -19.06
N THR A 736 24.06 2.90 -19.02
CA THR A 736 24.25 1.92 -17.94
C THR A 736 24.54 2.62 -16.60
N THR A 737 25.31 3.71 -16.63
CA THR A 737 25.61 4.54 -15.44
C THR A 737 24.37 5.32 -14.99
N GLN A 738 23.57 5.86 -15.92
CA GLN A 738 22.31 6.54 -15.60
C GLN A 738 21.34 5.58 -14.91
N ALA A 739 21.14 4.36 -15.42
CA ALA A 739 20.25 3.37 -14.81
C ALA A 739 20.66 2.99 -13.37
N LEU A 740 21.97 2.87 -13.12
CA LEU A 740 22.52 2.67 -11.77
C LEU A 740 22.17 3.83 -10.83
N CYS A 741 22.31 5.07 -11.32
CA CYS A 741 22.00 6.28 -10.58
C CYS A 741 20.50 6.49 -10.34
N ASP A 742 19.66 6.15 -11.33
CA ASP A 742 18.19 6.18 -11.19
C ASP A 742 17.72 5.22 -10.10
N LEU A 743 18.28 4.00 -10.03
CA LEU A 743 18.00 3.08 -8.92
C LEU A 743 18.52 3.65 -7.58
N ALA A 744 19.70 4.28 -7.58
CA ALA A 744 20.26 4.89 -6.38
C ALA A 744 19.43 6.06 -5.84
N LEU A 745 18.62 6.74 -6.65
CA LEU A 745 17.71 7.81 -6.21
C LEU A 745 16.41 7.29 -5.55
N ARG A 746 15.98 6.06 -5.84
CA ARG A 746 14.66 5.54 -5.42
C ARG A 746 14.45 5.44 -3.91
N PHE A 747 15.49 5.53 -3.08
CA PHE A 747 15.32 5.53 -1.62
C PHE A 747 14.46 6.71 -1.12
N GLY A 748 14.37 7.80 -1.90
CA GLY A 748 13.53 8.97 -1.61
C GLY A 748 12.12 8.94 -2.25
N GLU A 749 11.79 7.93 -3.05
CA GLU A 749 10.54 7.86 -3.84
C GLU A 749 9.46 6.94 -3.24
N GLY A 750 9.68 6.41 -2.02
CA GLY A 750 8.82 5.39 -1.41
C GLY A 750 7.54 5.89 -0.72
N ASP A 751 6.46 5.11 -0.87
CA ASP A 751 5.26 5.18 -0.03
C ASP A 751 5.57 4.94 1.46
N GLU A 752 4.68 5.39 2.35
CA GLU A 752 4.86 5.54 3.82
C GLU A 752 5.22 4.28 4.65
N GLU A 753 5.40 3.10 4.05
CA GLU A 753 5.66 1.83 4.76
C GLU A 753 7.05 1.20 4.53
N SER A 754 7.95 1.82 3.75
CA SER A 754 9.32 1.32 3.56
C SER A 754 10.40 2.34 3.95
N MET A 755 11.13 2.09 5.05
CA MET A 755 12.34 2.86 5.38
C MET A 755 13.53 2.38 4.53
N SER A 756 13.66 2.89 3.32
CA SER A 756 14.85 2.69 2.47
C SER A 756 15.97 3.69 2.83
N ARG A 757 17.15 3.17 3.20
CA ARG A 757 18.39 3.95 3.29
C ARG A 757 19.04 4.11 1.90
N PRO A 758 19.90 5.13 1.68
CA PRO A 758 20.78 5.18 0.51
C PRO A 758 21.72 3.97 0.44
N PHE A 759 22.20 3.65 -0.76
CA PHE A 759 23.27 2.67 -0.96
C PHE A 759 24.61 3.24 -0.48
N GLY A 760 25.29 2.56 0.43
CA GLY A 760 26.57 2.98 1.02
C GLY A 760 27.76 2.57 0.17
N VAL A 761 27.74 2.87 -1.13
CA VAL A 761 28.76 2.47 -2.10
C VAL A 761 28.98 3.54 -3.18
N SER A 762 30.24 3.73 -3.58
CA SER A 762 30.62 4.41 -4.82
C SER A 762 31.16 3.41 -5.82
N LEU A 763 30.87 3.65 -7.10
CA LEU A 763 31.30 2.79 -8.20
C LEU A 763 32.20 3.56 -9.17
N LEU A 764 33.17 2.84 -9.74
CA LEU A 764 33.94 3.26 -10.92
C LEU A 764 33.54 2.33 -12.06
N ILE A 765 32.74 2.84 -13.01
CA ILE A 765 32.25 2.10 -14.17
C ILE A 765 33.22 2.36 -15.32
N ALA A 766 33.94 1.31 -15.72
CA ALA A 766 34.82 1.31 -16.88
C ALA A 766 34.11 0.64 -18.05
N GLY A 767 34.14 1.25 -19.22
CA GLY A 767 33.56 0.65 -20.42
C GLY A 767 34.24 1.10 -21.70
N HIS A 768 33.92 0.41 -22.80
CA HIS A 768 34.31 0.80 -24.14
C HIS A 768 33.15 0.56 -25.09
N ASP A 769 32.39 1.61 -25.41
CA ASP A 769 31.30 1.57 -26.39
C ASP A 769 31.75 2.18 -27.73
N GLU A 770 30.78 2.52 -28.59
CA GLU A 770 30.99 3.14 -29.90
C GLU A 770 31.70 4.50 -29.84
N ASN A 771 31.62 5.22 -28.71
CA ASN A 771 32.30 6.49 -28.50
C ASN A 771 33.75 6.31 -27.99
N GLY A 772 34.18 5.05 -27.80
CA GLY A 772 35.50 4.68 -27.31
C GLY A 772 35.53 4.35 -25.82
N PRO A 773 36.72 4.31 -25.21
CA PRO A 773 36.86 4.04 -23.78
C PRO A 773 36.33 5.19 -22.94
N CYS A 774 35.59 4.87 -21.89
CA CYS A 774 35.07 5.85 -20.93
C CYS A 774 35.03 5.29 -19.50
N LEU A 775 35.22 6.20 -18.54
CA LEU A 775 35.24 5.92 -17.11
C LEU A 775 34.24 6.86 -16.44
N TYR A 776 33.32 6.32 -15.66
CA TYR A 776 32.36 7.08 -14.87
C TYR A 776 32.54 6.80 -13.38
N TYR A 777 32.31 7.82 -12.55
CA TYR A 777 32.27 7.74 -11.10
C TYR A 777 30.84 8.02 -10.63
N THR A 778 30.33 7.21 -9.70
CA THR A 778 29.02 7.42 -9.03
C THR A 778 29.16 7.50 -7.52
N ASP A 779 28.21 8.16 -6.87
CA ASP A 779 28.11 8.24 -5.41
C ASP A 779 26.68 7.99 -4.89
N PRO A 780 26.48 7.82 -3.56
CA PRO A 780 25.18 7.55 -2.94
C PRO A 780 24.07 8.57 -3.18
N SER A 781 24.39 9.76 -3.72
CA SER A 781 23.37 10.75 -4.10
C SER A 781 22.64 10.40 -5.41
N GLY A 782 23.11 9.38 -6.14
CA GLY A 782 22.66 9.10 -7.50
C GLY A 782 23.24 10.06 -8.54
N THR A 783 24.26 10.86 -8.19
CA THR A 783 24.98 11.69 -9.16
C THR A 783 26.15 10.93 -9.77
N PHE A 784 26.48 11.21 -11.04
CA PHE A 784 27.63 10.64 -11.73
C PHE A 784 28.39 11.65 -12.58
N TRP A 785 29.67 11.36 -12.82
CA TRP A 785 30.55 12.18 -13.66
C TRP A 785 31.48 11.32 -14.51
N GLN A 786 31.67 11.70 -15.78
CA GLN A 786 32.70 11.09 -16.63
C GLN A 786 34.09 11.61 -16.22
N CYS A 787 35.06 10.71 -16.07
CA CYS A 787 36.40 11.00 -15.60
C CYS A 787 37.49 10.58 -16.60
N ASN A 788 38.71 11.11 -16.40
CA ASN A 788 39.91 10.67 -17.10
C ASN A 788 40.73 9.70 -16.22
N ALA A 789 40.82 10.00 -14.94
CA ALA A 789 41.18 9.07 -13.88
C ALA A 789 40.45 9.49 -12.60
N LYS A 790 40.21 8.55 -11.67
CA LYS A 790 39.55 8.81 -10.39
C LYS A 790 39.87 7.71 -9.37
N ALA A 791 40.07 8.09 -8.11
CA ALA A 791 40.14 7.17 -6.98
C ALA A 791 38.90 7.28 -6.07
N ILE A 792 38.54 6.17 -5.40
CA ILE A 792 37.47 6.05 -4.39
C ILE A 792 37.93 5.18 -3.21
N GLY A 793 37.29 5.31 -2.05
CA GLY A 793 37.68 4.61 -0.81
C GLY A 793 38.67 5.39 0.05
N SER A 794 39.21 4.78 1.10
CA SER A 794 39.98 5.49 2.14
C SER A 794 41.26 6.16 1.64
N GLY A 795 41.91 5.61 0.63
CA GLY A 795 43.11 6.19 0.01
C GLY A 795 42.81 7.27 -1.04
N SER A 796 41.55 7.64 -1.29
CA SER A 796 41.19 8.42 -2.48
C SER A 796 41.79 9.82 -2.55
N GLU A 797 41.90 10.54 -1.43
CA GLU A 797 42.45 11.92 -1.44
C GLU A 797 43.94 11.94 -1.83
N GLY A 798 44.72 11.01 -1.30
CA GLY A 798 46.12 10.82 -1.69
C GLY A 798 46.25 10.32 -3.12
N ALA A 799 45.46 9.31 -3.49
CA ALA A 799 45.50 8.72 -4.82
C ALA A 799 45.06 9.69 -5.93
N ASP A 800 44.01 10.50 -5.72
CA ASP A 800 43.60 11.55 -6.66
C ASP A 800 44.70 12.62 -6.83
N SER A 801 45.43 12.95 -5.76
CA SER A 801 46.57 13.88 -5.83
C SER A 801 47.71 13.30 -6.68
N SER A 802 48.09 12.04 -6.44
CA SER A 802 49.11 11.34 -7.26
C SER A 802 48.67 11.13 -8.72
N LEU A 803 47.36 10.92 -8.96
CA LEU A 803 46.79 10.83 -10.31
C LEU A 803 46.89 12.17 -11.04
N GLN A 804 46.65 13.31 -10.38
CA GLN A 804 46.78 14.63 -11.00
C GLN A 804 48.21 14.93 -11.49
N GLU A 805 49.23 14.41 -10.80
CA GLU A 805 50.64 14.59 -11.18
C GLU A 805 51.10 13.62 -12.29
N GLN A 806 50.62 12.37 -12.26
CA GLN A 806 51.11 11.29 -13.13
C GLN A 806 50.24 11.06 -14.38
N TYR A 807 48.98 11.48 -14.39
CA TYR A 807 48.06 11.24 -15.51
C TYR A 807 48.36 12.12 -16.72
N ASN A 808 48.33 11.52 -17.91
CA ASN A 808 48.24 12.26 -19.16
C ASN A 808 47.38 11.48 -20.19
N LYS A 809 46.89 12.19 -21.22
CA LYS A 809 45.98 11.62 -22.23
C LYS A 809 46.63 10.67 -23.25
N GLU A 810 47.96 10.58 -23.25
CA GLU A 810 48.75 9.79 -24.20
C GLU A 810 49.27 8.49 -23.57
N LEU A 811 48.94 8.19 -22.30
CA LEU A 811 49.30 6.94 -21.63
C LEU A 811 48.86 5.72 -22.42
N ALA A 812 49.79 4.78 -22.63
CA ALA A 812 49.46 3.44 -23.13
C ALA A 812 48.77 2.61 -22.02
N LEU A 813 47.98 1.59 -22.39
CA LEU A 813 47.25 0.78 -21.39
C LEU A 813 48.18 0.14 -20.35
N LYS A 814 49.36 -0.33 -20.79
CA LYS A 814 50.41 -0.89 -19.91
C LYS A 814 51.03 0.13 -18.96
N GLU A 815 51.06 1.41 -19.31
CA GLU A 815 51.56 2.47 -18.43
C GLU A 815 50.50 2.82 -17.39
N ALA A 816 49.22 2.87 -17.79
CA ALA A 816 48.10 3.07 -16.89
C ALA A 816 47.97 1.95 -15.82
N GLU A 817 48.22 0.68 -16.19
CA GLU A 817 48.34 -0.42 -15.23
C GLU A 817 49.42 -0.16 -14.16
N THR A 818 50.62 0.20 -14.60
CA THR A 818 51.76 0.48 -13.71
C THR A 818 51.49 1.71 -12.83
N ILE A 819 50.91 2.78 -13.37
CA ILE A 819 50.56 3.98 -12.61
C ILE A 819 49.47 3.68 -11.58
N ALA A 820 48.38 3.01 -11.97
CA ALA A 820 47.29 2.67 -11.06
C ALA A 820 47.79 1.81 -9.89
N LEU A 821 48.61 0.79 -10.16
CA LEU A 821 49.14 -0.08 -9.12
C LEU A 821 50.26 0.59 -8.29
N SER A 822 51.06 1.49 -8.87
CA SER A 822 52.05 2.30 -8.16
C SER A 822 51.40 3.25 -7.16
N ILE A 823 50.32 3.93 -7.57
CA ILE A 823 49.55 4.81 -6.68
C ILE A 823 48.83 3.99 -5.61
N LEU A 824 48.24 2.84 -5.96
CA LEU A 824 47.63 1.94 -4.97
C LEU A 824 48.65 1.47 -3.93
N LYS A 825 49.87 1.11 -4.35
CA LYS A 825 51.03 0.77 -3.50
C LYS A 825 51.48 1.92 -2.57
N GLN A 826 51.20 3.18 -2.91
CA GLN A 826 51.53 4.34 -2.07
C GLN A 826 50.48 4.61 -0.98
N VAL A 827 49.21 4.24 -1.22
CA VAL A 827 48.09 4.49 -0.28
C VAL A 827 47.65 3.25 0.50
N MET A 828 48.13 2.06 0.14
CA MET A 828 47.94 0.82 0.91
C MET A 828 48.88 0.75 2.12
N GLU A 829 48.35 0.27 3.25
CA GLU A 829 49.16 -0.04 4.44
C GLU A 829 50.00 -1.31 4.26
N GLU A 830 49.48 -2.28 3.51
CA GLU A 830 50.16 -3.55 3.21
C GLU A 830 50.99 -3.49 1.92
N LYS A 831 52.00 -4.36 1.82
CA LYS A 831 52.71 -4.57 0.56
C LYS A 831 51.76 -5.19 -0.47
N VAL A 832 51.77 -4.65 -1.69
CA VAL A 832 51.05 -5.19 -2.84
C VAL A 832 51.55 -6.59 -3.18
N THR A 833 50.61 -7.52 -3.34
CA THR A 833 50.79 -8.93 -3.76
C THR A 833 49.61 -9.32 -4.64
N ALA A 834 49.75 -10.36 -5.48
CA ALA A 834 48.64 -10.83 -6.32
C ALA A 834 47.41 -11.36 -5.55
N ASN A 835 47.50 -11.51 -4.22
CA ASN A 835 46.37 -11.90 -3.37
C ASN A 835 45.60 -10.70 -2.81
N ASN A 836 46.25 -9.57 -2.49
CA ASN A 836 45.61 -8.41 -1.86
C ASN A 836 45.30 -7.23 -2.80
N VAL A 837 45.47 -7.42 -4.11
CA VAL A 837 44.93 -6.51 -5.16
C VAL A 837 44.23 -7.31 -6.27
N ASP A 838 43.32 -6.65 -7.00
CA ASP A 838 42.87 -7.11 -8.32
C ASP A 838 43.06 -6.00 -9.36
N ILE A 839 43.23 -6.40 -10.62
CA ILE A 839 43.30 -5.50 -11.78
C ILE A 839 42.35 -6.01 -12.85
N ALA A 840 41.65 -5.10 -13.52
CA ALA A 840 40.90 -5.40 -14.73
C ALA A 840 41.16 -4.33 -15.80
N LYS A 841 40.95 -4.69 -17.07
CA LYS A 841 40.85 -3.75 -18.17
C LYS A 841 39.55 -3.89 -18.92
N VAL A 842 39.15 -2.84 -19.61
CA VAL A 842 38.13 -2.88 -20.68
C VAL A 842 38.77 -2.34 -21.96
N SER A 843 39.07 -3.21 -22.91
CA SER A 843 39.80 -2.87 -24.15
C SER A 843 39.62 -3.93 -25.26
N PRO A 844 38.61 -3.79 -26.15
CA PRO A 844 37.31 -3.16 -25.87
C PRO A 844 36.42 -4.05 -24.98
N LYS A 845 36.79 -5.32 -24.78
CA LYS A 845 36.09 -6.23 -23.87
C LYS A 845 36.64 -6.14 -22.44
N TYR A 846 35.79 -6.46 -21.47
CA TYR A 846 36.18 -6.67 -20.07
C TYR A 846 37.13 -7.87 -19.94
N HIS A 847 38.17 -7.72 -19.12
CA HIS A 847 39.08 -8.80 -18.73
C HIS A 847 39.61 -8.55 -17.32
N LEU A 848 39.26 -9.43 -16.38
CA LEU A 848 39.82 -9.50 -15.02
C LEU A 848 41.14 -10.28 -15.06
N TYR A 849 42.18 -9.72 -14.44
CA TYR A 849 43.53 -10.29 -14.53
C TYR A 849 43.63 -11.51 -13.63
N SER A 850 44.20 -12.59 -14.15
CA SER A 850 44.60 -13.74 -13.35
C SER A 850 45.75 -13.36 -12.39
N PRO A 851 45.96 -14.11 -11.28
CA PRO A 851 47.04 -13.80 -10.33
C PRO A 851 48.42 -13.66 -10.98
N SER A 852 48.73 -14.47 -12.00
CA SER A 852 49.98 -14.36 -12.76
C SER A 852 50.08 -13.08 -13.61
N GLU A 853 48.96 -12.61 -14.19
CA GLU A 853 48.95 -11.31 -14.89
C GLU A 853 49.11 -10.14 -13.91
N VAL A 854 48.58 -10.27 -12.69
CA VAL A 854 48.82 -9.29 -11.62
C VAL A 854 50.29 -9.31 -11.16
N GLU A 855 50.92 -10.49 -11.05
CA GLU A 855 52.36 -10.60 -10.78
C GLU A 855 53.22 -9.94 -11.89
N GLU A 856 52.82 -10.03 -13.16
CA GLU A 856 53.48 -9.31 -14.27
C GLU A 856 53.31 -7.78 -14.21
N VAL A 857 52.23 -7.28 -13.59
CA VAL A 857 52.09 -5.84 -13.30
C VAL A 857 52.96 -5.45 -12.11
N ILE A 858 52.97 -6.26 -11.03
CA ILE A 858 53.81 -6.04 -9.84
C ILE A 858 55.30 -6.05 -10.20
N GLY A 859 55.74 -6.92 -11.12
CA GLY A 859 57.11 -6.99 -11.61
C GLY A 859 57.58 -5.77 -12.42
N ARG A 860 56.68 -4.82 -12.72
CA ARG A 860 56.99 -3.52 -13.33
C ARG A 860 57.13 -2.37 -12.31
N LEU A 861 56.92 -2.63 -11.02
CA LEU A 861 56.95 -1.66 -9.89
C LEU A 861 58.22 -1.73 -9.01
#